data_AF-A0A6P9A1Y9-F1
#
_entry.id   AF-A0A6P9A1Y9-F1
#
_cell.length_a   1.000
_cell.length_b   1.000
_cell.length_c   1.000
_cell.angle_alpha   90.00
_cell.angle_beta   90.00
_cell.angle_gamma   90.00
#
_symmetry.space_group_name_H-M   'P 1'
#
loop_
_entity.id
_entity.type
_entity.pdbx_description
1 polymer ?
#
loop_
_entity_poly.entity_id
_entity_poly.type
_entity_poly.pdbx_seq_one_letter_code
_entity_poly.pdbx_strand_id
1 'polypeptide(L)'
;MESRRSVLLVAALLCASAAHAKRPHIVVILADDLGWNDVSFHGSDQIPTPNIDALAYNGVILNQHYVPALCTPSRAALMTGKYPTHTGMQHIVILEPEPWGLPLEEKLLPEYLSELGYRTHAVGKWHLGYHRREYTPTHRGFDSHFGYWNGFQDYFDHTVKATFGAAMSGYDMRRNMSVAWDAAGRYSTDLFTEEAVRLVRDHPKDSPLFLYLAHLAPHTGNRDNPFQALDEDVAHFGHIADPERRVYAAMIRRLDQGVGEVVAALRERDMLQDSIILFMSDNGAPTFGVHSNRGSNFPLRGMKESPWEGGVRGVAALWSPLLDKPGRVSGALMHVSDWLPTLLSAAGANASSLPLLDGVDQWAALSRGAPTRRLEVLHNIDDIVKYAALRRGDWKYVTGSTQDGVADHWFGEKGRDAANPPYPLDAVLHSKTGVALAGLGATLQIKGTAPEGYQPLSASTALRLRAEAEVQCPDLADKEAVACNPMEAPCLFNIRADPCERVNLAAARPQVLQSLEEALGRYRRTMLPPRNVPTDPLADPAHWNGTWTNWCSEQDDVDLGALGERDDDGRAVAPLFAATPGLGVSTFTAMSLATVAAVLAASLANPSAFTAFTAASLAPWVQRLKAQPAQPQ
;
A
#
# COMPACT_ATOMS: atom_id res chain seq x y z
N MET A 1 -22.29 -42.17 55.62
CA MET A 1 -23.06 -42.77 54.50
C MET A 1 -24.48 -42.27 54.70
N GLU A 2 -25.01 -41.28 54.01
CA GLU A 2 -25.17 -41.16 52.56
C GLU A 2 -24.89 -39.73 52.07
N SER A 3 -24.23 -39.69 50.93
CA SER A 3 -23.57 -38.53 50.35
C SER A 3 -24.38 -38.02 49.17
N ARG A 4 -24.70 -36.72 49.21
CA ARG A 4 -24.53 -35.78 48.08
C ARG A 4 -24.71 -36.38 46.69
N ARG A 5 -25.94 -36.62 46.26
CA ARG A 5 -26.26 -36.93 44.86
C ARG A 5 -27.62 -36.33 44.50
N SER A 6 -27.68 -35.02 44.25
CA SER A 6 -28.85 -34.38 43.60
C SER A 6 -28.62 -32.94 43.08
N VAL A 7 -27.48 -32.29 43.34
CA VAL A 7 -27.28 -30.88 42.92
C VAL A 7 -26.38 -30.74 41.67
N LEU A 8 -25.89 -31.83 41.10
CA LEU A 8 -24.89 -31.80 40.02
C LEU A 8 -25.43 -32.01 38.59
N LEU A 9 -26.76 -32.04 38.38
CA LEU A 9 -27.34 -32.36 37.06
C LEU A 9 -28.18 -31.26 36.38
N VAL A 10 -28.15 -30.02 36.88
CA VAL A 10 -28.81 -28.87 36.22
C VAL A 10 -27.82 -27.77 35.80
N ALA A 11 -26.55 -27.85 36.20
CA ALA A 11 -25.51 -26.89 35.79
C ALA A 11 -24.81 -27.25 34.45
N ALA A 12 -25.21 -28.34 33.78
CA ALA A 12 -24.52 -28.85 32.59
C ALA A 12 -25.21 -28.52 31.24
N LEU A 13 -26.21 -27.63 31.22
CA LEU A 13 -26.94 -27.24 30.00
C LEU A 13 -26.96 -25.73 29.73
N LEU A 14 -26.06 -24.97 30.37
CA LEU A 14 -25.77 -23.57 30.04
C LEU A 14 -24.40 -23.42 29.37
N CYS A 15 -23.95 -24.42 28.60
CA CYS A 15 -23.17 -24.10 27.41
C CYS A 15 -24.16 -23.50 26.40
N ALA A 16 -24.57 -22.25 26.67
CA ALA A 16 -24.96 -21.37 25.59
C ALA A 16 -23.73 -21.32 24.68
N SER A 17 -23.78 -22.12 23.61
CA SER A 17 -23.15 -21.76 22.36
C SER A 17 -23.65 -20.35 22.07
N ALA A 18 -22.94 -19.34 22.58
CA ALA A 18 -22.89 -18.06 21.94
C ALA A 18 -22.40 -18.42 20.54
N ALA A 19 -23.34 -18.59 19.62
CA ALA A 19 -23.04 -18.71 18.21
C ALA A 19 -22.19 -17.48 17.93
N HIS A 20 -20.88 -17.67 17.86
CA HIS A 20 -19.96 -16.60 17.54
C HIS A 20 -20.48 -16.08 16.21
N ALA A 21 -20.97 -14.84 16.20
CA ALA A 21 -21.49 -14.25 14.97
C ALA A 21 -20.43 -14.47 13.90
N LYS A 22 -20.83 -15.08 12.78
CA LYS A 22 -19.89 -15.55 11.77
C LYS A 22 -19.07 -14.35 11.29
N ARG A 23 -17.76 -14.42 11.47
CA ARG A 23 -16.85 -13.35 11.04
C ARG A 23 -16.85 -13.27 9.51
N PRO A 24 -16.83 -12.06 8.92
CA PRO A 24 -16.83 -11.94 7.47
C PRO A 24 -15.50 -12.40 6.87
N HIS A 25 -15.56 -12.94 5.66
CA HIS A 25 -14.40 -13.01 4.78
C HIS A 25 -13.98 -11.59 4.40
N ILE A 26 -12.68 -11.33 4.29
CA ILE A 26 -12.12 -10.04 3.94
C ILE A 26 -11.25 -10.25 2.70
N VAL A 27 -11.56 -9.53 1.62
CA VAL A 27 -10.77 -9.52 0.40
C VAL A 27 -10.35 -8.09 0.12
N VAL A 28 -9.03 -7.86 0.12
CA VAL A 28 -8.43 -6.58 -0.25
C VAL A 28 -7.78 -6.75 -1.61
N ILE A 29 -8.32 -6.08 -2.63
CA ILE A 29 -7.78 -6.00 -3.98
C ILE A 29 -7.06 -4.67 -4.10
N LEU A 30 -5.74 -4.71 -4.23
CA LEU A 30 -4.88 -3.54 -4.32
C LEU A 30 -4.27 -3.45 -5.72
N ALA A 31 -4.63 -2.39 -6.45
CA ALA A 31 -3.99 -1.99 -7.69
C ALA A 31 -2.70 -1.21 -7.41
N ASP A 32 -1.77 -1.23 -8.36
CA ASP A 32 -0.47 -0.56 -8.25
C ASP A 32 -0.37 0.53 -9.31
N ASP A 33 -0.23 1.79 -8.89
CA ASP A 33 -0.19 2.95 -9.78
C ASP A 33 -1.48 3.24 -10.60
N LEU A 34 -2.64 2.91 -10.06
CA LEU A 34 -3.94 3.22 -10.68
C LEU A 34 -4.33 4.68 -10.37
N GLY A 35 -4.45 5.50 -11.42
CA GLY A 35 -4.76 6.93 -11.28
C GLY A 35 -6.24 7.20 -11.02
N TRP A 36 -6.53 8.40 -10.49
CA TRP A 36 -7.90 8.79 -10.14
C TRP A 36 -8.87 8.71 -11.34
N ASN A 37 -8.41 9.03 -12.55
CA ASN A 37 -9.22 9.07 -13.76
C ASN A 37 -9.19 7.77 -14.58
N ASP A 38 -8.63 6.71 -14.02
CA ASP A 38 -8.40 5.43 -14.71
C ASP A 38 -9.46 4.37 -14.40
N VAL A 39 -10.38 4.67 -13.48
CA VAL A 39 -11.62 3.91 -13.26
C VAL A 39 -12.82 4.67 -13.80
N SER A 40 -13.71 3.99 -14.50
CA SER A 40 -14.81 4.67 -15.20
C SER A 40 -15.88 5.20 -14.25
N PHE A 41 -15.98 4.71 -13.01
CA PHE A 41 -16.89 5.27 -12.01
C PHE A 41 -16.54 6.69 -11.55
N HIS A 42 -15.34 7.20 -11.82
CA HIS A 42 -14.95 8.60 -11.56
C HIS A 42 -15.23 9.55 -12.74
N GLY A 43 -15.99 9.14 -13.75
CA GLY A 43 -16.48 10.01 -14.82
C GLY A 43 -15.69 9.95 -16.13
N SER A 44 -14.61 9.17 -16.20
CA SER A 44 -13.88 8.90 -17.45
C SER A 44 -14.62 7.85 -18.29
N ASP A 45 -14.78 8.12 -19.59
CA ASP A 45 -15.35 7.20 -20.59
C ASP A 45 -14.27 6.43 -21.36
N GLN A 46 -12.99 6.78 -21.15
CA GLN A 46 -11.89 6.27 -21.97
C GLN A 46 -11.56 4.80 -21.69
N ILE A 47 -11.50 4.40 -20.42
CA ILE A 47 -11.14 3.05 -19.97
C ILE A 47 -12.31 2.47 -19.16
N PRO A 48 -13.13 1.57 -19.75
CA PRO A 48 -14.20 0.92 -19.03
C PRO A 48 -13.71 -0.07 -17.96
N THR A 49 -14.27 0.02 -16.77
CA THR A 49 -14.02 -0.91 -15.64
C THR A 49 -15.33 -1.49 -15.10
N PRO A 50 -16.08 -2.29 -15.89
CA PRO A 50 -17.44 -2.67 -15.56
C PRO A 50 -17.59 -3.51 -14.27
N ASN A 51 -16.62 -4.38 -13.92
CA ASN A 51 -16.69 -5.17 -12.70
C ASN A 51 -16.35 -4.35 -11.45
N ILE A 52 -15.37 -3.45 -11.54
CA ILE A 52 -14.99 -2.50 -10.49
C ILE A 52 -16.13 -1.50 -10.27
N ASP A 53 -16.72 -0.96 -11.34
CA ASP A 53 -17.85 -0.04 -11.27
C ASP A 53 -19.07 -0.70 -10.64
N ALA A 54 -19.37 -1.96 -10.99
CA ALA A 54 -20.45 -2.71 -10.38
C ALA A 54 -20.22 -2.94 -8.88
N LEU A 55 -18.99 -3.23 -8.46
CA LEU A 55 -18.60 -3.34 -7.05
C LEU A 55 -18.85 -2.00 -6.33
N ALA A 56 -18.36 -0.91 -6.93
CA ALA A 56 -18.43 0.44 -6.39
C ALA A 56 -19.87 0.93 -6.22
N TYR A 57 -20.72 0.79 -7.25
CA TYR A 57 -22.11 1.28 -7.21
C TYR A 57 -23.03 0.45 -6.32
N ASN A 58 -22.72 -0.82 -6.08
CA ASN A 58 -23.43 -1.63 -5.08
C ASN A 58 -22.87 -1.44 -3.67
N GLY A 59 -21.78 -0.70 -3.50
CA GLY A 59 -21.07 -0.50 -2.25
C GLY A 59 -21.00 0.96 -1.83
N VAL A 60 -19.83 1.39 -1.37
CA VAL A 60 -19.53 2.78 -1.02
C VAL A 60 -18.30 3.20 -1.82
N ILE A 61 -18.43 4.27 -2.60
CA ILE A 61 -17.29 4.93 -3.27
C ILE A 61 -16.66 5.89 -2.26
N LEU A 62 -15.34 5.85 -2.09
CA LEU A 62 -14.65 6.70 -1.13
C LEU A 62 -13.99 7.89 -1.83
N ASN A 63 -14.74 8.98 -2.00
CA ASN A 63 -14.23 10.16 -2.68
C ASN A 63 -13.14 10.91 -1.90
N GLN A 64 -12.97 10.65 -0.59
CA GLN A 64 -12.02 11.35 0.27
C GLN A 64 -11.08 10.35 0.97
N HIS A 65 -10.64 9.34 0.23
CA HIS A 65 -9.64 8.34 0.65
C HIS A 65 -8.22 8.76 0.26
N TYR A 66 -7.29 8.62 1.21
CA TYR A 66 -5.91 9.03 1.04
C TYR A 66 -4.93 7.90 1.31
N VAL A 67 -3.84 7.94 0.57
CA VAL A 67 -2.71 7.04 0.62
C VAL A 67 -1.42 7.87 0.61
N PRO A 68 -0.30 7.35 1.14
CA PRO A 68 1.02 7.85 0.77
C PRO A 68 1.22 7.86 -0.75
N ALA A 69 2.14 8.69 -1.23
CA ALA A 69 2.34 8.89 -2.68
C ALA A 69 3.17 7.80 -3.38
N LEU A 70 3.55 6.73 -2.66
CA LEU A 70 4.44 5.66 -3.12
C LEU A 70 4.08 4.29 -2.52
N CYS A 71 4.51 3.22 -3.20
CA CYS A 71 4.12 1.83 -2.92
C CYS A 71 4.48 1.34 -1.50
N THR A 72 5.77 1.27 -1.15
CA THR A 72 6.22 0.78 0.18
C THR A 72 5.57 1.55 1.34
N PRO A 73 5.56 2.90 1.35
CA PRO A 73 4.90 3.65 2.42
C PRO A 73 3.41 3.33 2.55
N SER A 74 2.68 3.20 1.44
CA SER A 74 1.24 2.88 1.46
C SER A 74 0.96 1.46 1.97
N ARG A 75 1.76 0.49 1.53
CA ARG A 75 1.64 -0.91 1.96
C ARG A 75 2.01 -1.07 3.43
N ALA A 76 3.02 -0.33 3.90
CA ALA A 76 3.39 -0.29 5.31
C ALA A 76 2.24 0.29 6.16
N ALA A 77 1.64 1.39 5.71
CA ALA A 77 0.53 2.02 6.41
C ALA A 77 -0.74 1.14 6.44
N LEU A 78 -1.05 0.43 5.35
CA LEU A 78 -2.13 -0.56 5.29
C LEU A 78 -1.91 -1.69 6.31
N MET A 79 -0.70 -2.24 6.36
CA MET A 79 -0.39 -3.41 7.18
C MET A 79 -0.25 -3.08 8.66
N THR A 80 0.16 -1.86 9.02
CA THR A 80 0.44 -1.49 10.42
C THR A 80 -0.60 -0.58 11.05
N GLY A 81 -1.43 0.10 10.23
CA GLY A 81 -2.28 1.18 10.72
C GLY A 81 -1.51 2.40 11.23
N LYS A 82 -0.23 2.56 10.85
CA LYS A 82 0.63 3.68 11.22
C LYS A 82 1.04 4.51 10.00
N TYR A 83 1.39 5.77 10.22
CA TYR A 83 1.98 6.60 9.17
C TYR A 83 3.40 6.12 8.83
N PRO A 84 3.89 6.36 7.60
CA PRO A 84 5.26 6.03 7.23
C PRO A 84 6.31 6.68 8.16
N THR A 85 6.03 7.89 8.64
CA THR A 85 6.89 8.62 9.58
C THR A 85 7.01 7.96 10.96
N HIS A 86 6.08 7.08 11.34
CA HIS A 86 6.14 6.29 12.59
C HIS A 86 6.70 4.88 12.39
N THR A 87 7.01 4.49 11.15
CA THR A 87 7.65 3.20 10.81
C THR A 87 9.06 3.38 10.22
N GLY A 88 9.46 4.62 9.95
CA GLY A 88 10.73 4.94 9.28
C GLY A 88 10.68 4.75 7.75
N MET A 89 9.48 4.67 7.19
CA MET A 89 9.18 4.41 5.77
C MET A 89 8.87 5.68 4.98
N GLN A 90 9.16 6.87 5.53
CA GLN A 90 8.78 8.14 4.91
C GLN A 90 9.60 8.52 3.68
N HIS A 91 10.80 7.95 3.51
CA HIS A 91 11.68 8.30 2.40
C HIS A 91 11.66 7.21 1.34
N ILE A 92 11.19 7.58 0.14
CA ILE A 92 11.13 6.73 -1.05
C ILE A 92 10.54 5.33 -0.80
N VAL A 93 11.04 4.31 -1.50
CA VAL A 93 10.64 2.90 -1.38
C VAL A 93 11.85 2.03 -1.03
N ILE A 94 11.60 0.78 -0.65
CA ILE A 94 12.67 -0.23 -0.54
C ILE A 94 13.10 -0.63 -1.95
N LEU A 95 14.38 -0.42 -2.28
CA LEU A 95 14.95 -0.84 -3.55
C LEU A 95 15.45 -2.29 -3.49
N GLU A 96 15.64 -2.89 -4.65
CA GLU A 96 15.81 -4.33 -4.81
C GLU A 96 17.01 -4.87 -4.01
N PRO A 97 18.21 -4.27 -4.08
CA PRO A 97 19.38 -4.78 -3.37
C PRO A 97 19.58 -4.17 -1.97
N GLU A 98 18.56 -3.59 -1.33
CA GLU A 98 18.75 -2.92 -0.03
C GLU A 98 18.40 -3.83 1.18
N PRO A 99 19.31 -3.98 2.17
CA PRO A 99 19.11 -4.87 3.32
C PRO A 99 18.29 -4.23 4.44
N TRP A 100 17.07 -3.78 4.14
CA TRP A 100 16.12 -3.29 5.14
C TRP A 100 14.67 -3.66 4.77
N GLY A 101 13.74 -3.31 5.65
CA GLY A 101 12.33 -3.62 5.49
C GLY A 101 11.48 -3.07 6.63
N LEU A 102 10.19 -3.38 6.60
CA LEU A 102 9.24 -2.98 7.64
C LEU A 102 9.69 -3.54 9.00
N PRO A 103 9.83 -2.70 10.05
CA PRO A 103 10.35 -3.15 11.34
C PRO A 103 9.64 -4.41 11.82
N LEU A 104 10.41 -5.35 12.37
CA LEU A 104 9.89 -6.67 12.77
C LEU A 104 9.07 -6.59 14.06
N GLU A 105 9.21 -5.50 14.81
CA GLU A 105 8.42 -5.22 16.02
C GLU A 105 6.99 -4.77 15.68
N GLU A 106 6.72 -4.41 14.42
CA GLU A 106 5.39 -4.05 13.95
C GLU A 106 4.55 -5.30 13.69
N LYS A 107 3.50 -5.43 14.50
CA LYS A 107 2.46 -6.44 14.30
C LYS A 107 1.52 -6.01 13.18
N LEU A 108 1.31 -6.89 12.21
CA LEU A 108 0.61 -6.60 10.97
C LEU A 108 -0.85 -7.05 11.01
N LEU A 109 -1.67 -6.43 10.16
CA LEU A 109 -3.07 -6.80 9.91
C LEU A 109 -3.30 -8.32 9.79
N PRO A 110 -2.57 -9.10 8.97
CA PRO A 110 -2.74 -10.55 8.92
C PRO A 110 -2.51 -11.23 10.27
N GLU A 111 -1.55 -10.80 11.09
CA GLU A 111 -1.31 -11.39 12.42
C GLU A 111 -2.48 -11.14 13.37
N TYR A 112 -3.04 -9.92 13.36
CA TYR A 112 -4.27 -9.63 14.11
C TYR A 112 -5.46 -10.47 13.64
N LEU A 113 -5.61 -10.69 12.33
CA LEU A 113 -6.69 -11.50 11.77
C LEU A 113 -6.50 -12.99 12.08
N SER A 114 -5.27 -13.50 12.03
CA SER A 114 -4.97 -14.89 12.42
C SER A 114 -5.34 -15.17 13.87
N GLU A 115 -5.16 -14.21 14.80
CA GLU A 115 -5.64 -14.32 16.18
C GLU A 115 -7.17 -14.37 16.30
N LEU A 116 -7.88 -13.85 15.29
CA LEU A 116 -9.34 -13.97 15.15
C LEU A 116 -9.74 -15.22 14.35
N GLY A 117 -8.81 -16.14 14.09
CA GLY A 117 -9.05 -17.41 13.41
C GLY A 117 -9.15 -17.32 11.90
N TYR A 118 -8.71 -16.23 11.28
CA TYR A 118 -8.65 -16.13 9.81
C TYR A 118 -7.57 -17.04 9.24
N ARG A 119 -7.83 -17.57 8.04
CA ARG A 119 -6.77 -18.02 7.13
C ARG A 119 -6.32 -16.87 6.28
N THR A 120 -5.03 -16.60 6.27
CA THR A 120 -4.46 -15.38 5.70
C THR A 120 -3.63 -15.70 4.46
N HIS A 121 -3.99 -15.15 3.32
CA HIS A 121 -3.29 -15.39 2.06
C HIS A 121 -2.89 -14.07 1.39
N ALA A 122 -1.63 -13.97 1.00
CA ALA A 122 -1.12 -12.88 0.17
C ALA A 122 -0.91 -13.37 -1.27
N VAL A 123 -1.36 -12.60 -2.25
CA VAL A 123 -1.15 -12.88 -3.67
C VAL A 123 -0.63 -11.63 -4.37
N GLY A 124 0.46 -11.77 -5.12
CA GLY A 124 1.13 -10.68 -5.84
C GLY A 124 2.21 -9.96 -5.02
N LYS A 125 2.28 -8.63 -5.17
CA LYS A 125 3.36 -7.77 -4.69
C LYS A 125 3.42 -7.66 -3.16
N TRP A 126 4.61 -7.86 -2.59
CA TRP A 126 4.88 -7.62 -1.17
C TRP A 126 5.43 -6.21 -0.88
N HIS A 127 6.66 -5.93 -1.31
CA HIS A 127 7.35 -4.64 -1.22
C HIS A 127 7.52 -4.04 0.19
N LEU A 128 7.66 -4.90 1.22
CA LEU A 128 7.93 -4.51 2.61
C LEU A 128 9.26 -5.08 3.16
N GLY A 129 10.15 -5.48 2.25
CA GLY A 129 11.47 -6.02 2.55
C GLY A 129 11.52 -7.54 2.42
N TYR A 130 12.68 -8.06 2.05
CA TYR A 130 12.87 -9.50 1.84
C TYR A 130 14.33 -9.98 1.97
N HIS A 131 15.28 -9.09 2.29
CA HIS A 131 16.69 -9.43 2.44
C HIS A 131 16.97 -10.56 3.45
N ARG A 132 16.03 -10.75 4.39
CA ARG A 132 15.97 -11.82 5.39
C ARG A 132 14.60 -12.48 5.38
N ARG A 133 14.53 -13.78 5.72
CA ARG A 133 13.28 -14.58 5.70
C ARG A 133 12.18 -13.95 6.55
N GLU A 134 12.54 -13.36 7.69
CA GLU A 134 11.65 -12.69 8.64
C GLU A 134 10.86 -11.52 8.04
N TYR A 135 11.35 -10.92 6.95
CA TYR A 135 10.65 -9.83 6.28
C TYR A 135 9.65 -10.31 5.22
N THR A 136 9.68 -11.60 4.84
CA THR A 136 8.79 -12.15 3.80
C THR A 136 7.35 -12.35 4.30
N PRO A 137 6.34 -12.37 3.42
CA PRO A 137 4.93 -12.44 3.83
C PRO A 137 4.59 -13.60 4.77
N THR A 138 5.17 -14.78 4.51
CA THR A 138 4.89 -16.00 5.31
C THR A 138 5.47 -15.97 6.72
N HIS A 139 6.43 -15.06 6.98
CA HIS A 139 6.97 -14.80 8.31
C HIS A 139 6.35 -13.56 8.96
N ARG A 140 5.39 -12.92 8.28
CA ARG A 140 4.72 -11.67 8.69
C ARG A 140 3.20 -11.83 8.77
N GLY A 141 2.74 -13.03 9.13
CA GLY A 141 1.35 -13.34 9.47
C GLY A 141 0.51 -13.97 8.37
N PHE A 142 1.02 -14.10 7.14
CA PHE A 142 0.30 -14.80 6.07
C PHE A 142 0.56 -16.31 6.11
N ASP A 143 -0.48 -17.13 6.14
CA ASP A 143 -0.40 -18.60 6.04
C ASP A 143 0.19 -19.03 4.67
N SER A 144 -0.06 -18.26 3.60
CA SER A 144 0.57 -18.50 2.30
C SER A 144 0.84 -17.23 1.50
N HIS A 145 1.80 -17.33 0.57
CA HIS A 145 2.08 -16.30 -0.44
C HIS A 145 2.27 -16.92 -1.83
N PHE A 146 1.75 -16.26 -2.85
CA PHE A 146 2.12 -16.51 -4.24
C PHE A 146 2.28 -15.18 -4.96
N GLY A 147 3.48 -14.86 -5.43
CA GLY A 147 3.78 -13.55 -5.99
C GLY A 147 5.26 -13.21 -5.87
N TYR A 148 5.58 -11.92 -5.80
CA TYR A 148 6.95 -11.43 -5.82
C TYR A 148 7.22 -10.49 -4.64
N TRP A 149 8.50 -10.32 -4.29
CA TRP A 149 8.87 -9.56 -3.09
C TRP A 149 9.27 -8.10 -3.38
N ASN A 150 9.84 -7.85 -4.56
CA ASN A 150 10.31 -6.54 -4.99
C ASN A 150 9.18 -5.54 -5.30
N GLY A 151 9.58 -4.34 -5.72
CA GLY A 151 8.65 -3.24 -6.02
C GLY A 151 7.91 -3.36 -7.34
N PHE A 152 8.43 -4.10 -8.30
CA PHE A 152 7.80 -4.37 -9.60
C PHE A 152 8.58 -5.51 -10.26
N GLN A 153 8.08 -6.02 -11.38
CA GLN A 153 8.73 -7.05 -12.19
C GLN A 153 8.18 -7.04 -13.61
N ASP A 154 8.87 -7.69 -14.54
CA ASP A 154 8.31 -8.01 -15.85
C ASP A 154 7.01 -8.83 -15.70
N TYR A 155 6.01 -8.51 -16.52
CA TYR A 155 4.70 -9.16 -16.43
C TYR A 155 4.70 -10.63 -16.84
N PHE A 156 5.62 -11.07 -17.70
CA PHE A 156 5.63 -12.40 -18.28
C PHE A 156 6.79 -13.23 -17.78
N ASP A 157 8.01 -12.70 -17.83
CA ASP A 157 9.20 -13.45 -17.41
C ASP A 157 9.53 -13.29 -15.92
N HIS A 158 8.85 -12.37 -15.21
CA HIS A 158 8.98 -12.10 -13.78
C HIS A 158 10.40 -11.77 -13.33
N THR A 159 11.20 -11.21 -14.23
CA THR A 159 12.53 -10.69 -13.89
C THR A 159 12.46 -9.25 -13.41
N VAL A 160 13.40 -8.91 -12.53
CA VAL A 160 13.60 -7.57 -11.99
C VAL A 160 15.05 -7.17 -12.23
N LYS A 161 15.25 -5.94 -12.67
CA LYS A 161 16.56 -5.31 -12.80
C LYS A 161 16.65 -4.20 -11.77
N ALA A 162 17.75 -4.15 -11.02
CA ALA A 162 17.96 -3.15 -10.00
C ALA A 162 17.78 -1.73 -10.55
N THR A 163 16.99 -0.93 -9.84
CA THR A 163 16.62 0.42 -10.29
C THR A 163 17.84 1.35 -10.29
N PHE A 164 18.72 1.23 -9.31
CA PHE A 164 19.94 2.03 -9.21
C PHE A 164 21.16 1.15 -8.94
N GLY A 165 22.35 1.60 -9.35
CA GLY A 165 23.62 0.92 -9.07
C GLY A 165 24.08 -0.08 -10.15
N ALA A 166 24.79 -1.12 -9.72
CA ALA A 166 25.32 -2.17 -10.60
C ALA A 166 24.18 -2.90 -11.32
N ALA A 167 24.46 -3.42 -12.52
CA ALA A 167 23.48 -4.11 -13.36
C ALA A 167 23.13 -5.50 -12.81
N MET A 168 22.49 -5.55 -11.63
CA MET A 168 21.94 -6.75 -11.02
C MET A 168 20.58 -7.05 -11.64
N SER A 169 20.36 -8.30 -12.02
CA SER A 169 19.08 -8.74 -12.56
C SER A 169 18.84 -10.21 -12.25
N GLY A 170 17.59 -10.54 -11.94
CA GLY A 170 17.20 -11.88 -11.56
C GLY A 170 15.69 -12.05 -11.54
N TYR A 171 15.26 -13.29 -11.44
CA TYR A 171 13.87 -13.70 -11.32
C TYR A 171 13.34 -13.47 -9.91
N ASP A 172 12.10 -12.99 -9.78
CA ASP A 172 11.41 -12.81 -8.50
C ASP A 172 9.95 -13.29 -8.59
N MET A 173 9.73 -14.60 -8.58
CA MET A 173 8.39 -15.15 -8.35
C MET A 173 8.46 -16.31 -7.38
N ARG A 174 7.53 -16.33 -6.43
CA ARG A 174 7.56 -17.18 -5.25
C ARG A 174 6.23 -17.88 -5.03
N ARG A 175 6.32 -19.12 -4.57
CA ARG A 175 5.24 -19.83 -3.88
C ARG A 175 5.74 -20.11 -2.47
N ASN A 176 5.22 -19.37 -1.51
CA ASN A 176 5.77 -19.24 -0.17
C ASN A 176 7.26 -18.85 -0.27
N MET A 177 8.17 -19.69 0.25
CA MET A 177 9.61 -19.44 0.17
C MET A 177 10.28 -20.01 -1.08
N SER A 178 9.59 -20.90 -1.81
CA SER A 178 10.14 -21.57 -3.00
C SER A 178 10.02 -20.69 -4.24
N VAL A 179 10.99 -20.77 -5.14
CA VAL A 179 10.92 -20.10 -6.46
C VAL A 179 9.89 -20.81 -7.34
N ALA A 180 8.99 -20.05 -7.95
CA ALA A 180 7.87 -20.57 -8.74
C ALA A 180 8.18 -20.55 -10.25
N TRP A 181 9.15 -21.35 -10.68
CA TRP A 181 9.58 -21.40 -12.09
C TRP A 181 8.46 -21.76 -13.09
N ASP A 182 7.41 -22.43 -12.64
CA ASP A 182 6.22 -22.78 -13.41
C ASP A 182 5.37 -21.55 -13.82
N ALA A 183 5.62 -20.39 -13.21
CA ALA A 183 4.95 -19.14 -13.55
C ALA A 183 5.60 -18.42 -14.75
N ALA A 184 6.85 -18.74 -15.10
CA ALA A 184 7.58 -18.05 -16.16
C ALA A 184 6.87 -18.14 -17.52
N GLY A 185 6.79 -17.01 -18.23
CA GLY A 185 6.10 -16.86 -19.52
C GLY A 185 4.60 -16.64 -19.42
N ARG A 186 4.02 -16.64 -18.22
CA ARG A 186 2.59 -16.42 -17.99
C ARG A 186 2.34 -15.01 -17.45
N TYR A 187 1.26 -14.38 -17.90
CA TYR A 187 0.94 -13.00 -17.53
C TYR A 187 0.62 -12.87 -16.03
N SER A 188 1.32 -11.97 -15.34
CA SER A 188 1.24 -11.76 -13.88
C SER A 188 -0.18 -11.51 -13.39
N THR A 189 -0.97 -10.69 -14.11
CA THR A 189 -2.35 -10.38 -13.70
C THR A 189 -3.23 -11.63 -13.69
N ASP A 190 -3.11 -12.48 -14.72
CA ASP A 190 -3.86 -13.73 -14.81
C ASP A 190 -3.41 -14.71 -13.71
N LEU A 191 -2.09 -14.86 -13.51
CA LEU A 191 -1.54 -15.71 -12.45
C LEU A 191 -2.09 -15.34 -11.06
N PHE A 192 -2.14 -14.05 -10.72
CA PHE A 192 -2.62 -13.58 -9.43
C PHE A 192 -4.15 -13.76 -9.29
N THR A 193 -4.91 -13.50 -10.36
CA THR A 193 -6.35 -13.75 -10.38
C THR A 193 -6.67 -15.24 -10.23
N GLU A 194 -5.99 -16.11 -10.98
CA GLU A 194 -6.20 -17.55 -10.91
C GLU A 194 -5.90 -18.10 -9.51
N GLU A 195 -4.80 -17.67 -8.89
CA GLU A 195 -4.47 -18.10 -7.53
C GLU A 195 -5.49 -17.60 -6.51
N ALA A 196 -5.95 -16.34 -6.63
CA ALA A 196 -7.02 -15.81 -5.78
C ALA A 196 -8.32 -16.62 -5.90
N VAL A 197 -8.74 -16.94 -7.12
CA VAL A 197 -9.92 -17.78 -7.39
C VAL A 197 -9.73 -19.18 -6.82
N ARG A 198 -8.54 -19.78 -6.99
CA ARG A 198 -8.20 -21.09 -6.43
C ARG A 198 -8.30 -21.07 -4.91
N LEU A 199 -7.70 -20.10 -4.24
CA LEU A 199 -7.76 -19.93 -2.79
C LEU A 199 -9.21 -19.81 -2.30
N VAL A 200 -10.05 -19.01 -2.96
CA VAL A 200 -11.49 -18.90 -2.62
C VAL A 200 -12.22 -20.24 -2.79
N ARG A 201 -11.97 -20.95 -3.90
CA ARG A 201 -12.61 -22.24 -4.19
C ARG A 201 -12.20 -23.34 -3.21
N ASP A 202 -10.94 -23.34 -2.79
CA ASP A 202 -10.38 -24.32 -1.88
C ASP A 202 -10.60 -23.95 -0.40
N HIS A 203 -11.03 -22.73 -0.11
CA HIS A 203 -11.14 -22.21 1.26
C HIS A 203 -12.10 -23.04 2.14
N PRO A 204 -11.68 -23.48 3.34
CA PRO A 204 -12.54 -24.20 4.29
C PRO A 204 -13.72 -23.35 4.78
N LYS A 205 -14.94 -23.91 4.81
CA LYS A 205 -16.16 -23.18 5.19
C LYS A 205 -16.27 -22.84 6.69
N ASP A 206 -15.40 -23.40 7.53
CA ASP A 206 -15.42 -23.29 9.00
C ASP A 206 -14.49 -22.18 9.54
N SER A 207 -13.72 -21.52 8.67
CA SER A 207 -12.84 -20.40 9.03
C SER A 207 -13.11 -19.19 8.14
N PRO A 208 -12.93 -17.94 8.64
CA PRO A 208 -12.97 -16.77 7.79
C PRO A 208 -11.70 -16.66 6.93
N LEU A 209 -11.85 -16.03 5.76
CA LEU A 209 -10.77 -15.84 4.78
C LEU A 209 -10.27 -14.41 4.90
N PHE A 210 -8.96 -14.21 4.92
CA PHE A 210 -8.33 -12.94 4.59
C PHE A 210 -7.47 -13.11 3.34
N LEU A 211 -7.86 -12.45 2.24
CA LEU A 211 -7.12 -12.46 0.99
C LEU A 211 -6.61 -11.04 0.69
N TYR A 212 -5.29 -10.87 0.70
CA TYR A 212 -4.62 -9.67 0.22
C TYR A 212 -4.11 -9.92 -1.21
N LEU A 213 -4.89 -9.47 -2.19
CA LEU A 213 -4.60 -9.59 -3.61
C LEU A 213 -3.99 -8.27 -4.13
N ALA A 214 -2.66 -8.20 -4.15
CA ALA A 214 -1.91 -7.02 -4.56
C ALA A 214 -1.35 -7.19 -5.97
N HIS A 215 -2.11 -6.73 -6.96
CA HIS A 215 -1.71 -6.84 -8.36
C HIS A 215 -0.46 -5.99 -8.66
N LEU A 216 0.29 -6.42 -9.68
CA LEU A 216 1.26 -5.55 -10.37
C LEU A 216 0.52 -4.54 -11.27
N ALA A 217 -0.66 -4.88 -11.78
CA ALA A 217 -1.42 -3.99 -12.66
C ALA A 217 -1.96 -2.73 -11.93
N PRO A 218 -1.87 -1.53 -12.56
CA PRO A 218 -1.21 -1.23 -13.84
C PRO A 218 0.19 -0.54 -13.75
N HIS A 219 1.07 -0.96 -12.83
CA HIS A 219 2.47 -0.48 -12.74
C HIS A 219 3.27 -0.84 -14.00
N THR A 220 4.35 -0.12 -14.28
CA THR A 220 5.29 -0.50 -15.35
C THR A 220 5.98 -1.85 -15.07
N GLY A 221 6.24 -2.65 -16.11
CA GLY A 221 6.86 -3.96 -15.98
C GLY A 221 8.38 -3.93 -15.89
N ASN A 222 9.05 -3.30 -16.86
CA ASN A 222 10.51 -3.12 -16.83
C ASN A 222 10.93 -1.85 -17.59
N ARG A 223 12.23 -1.54 -17.63
CA ARG A 223 12.73 -0.31 -18.28
C ARG A 223 12.73 -0.35 -19.81
N ASP A 224 12.91 -1.53 -20.39
CA ASP A 224 13.09 -1.72 -21.83
C ASP A 224 11.74 -1.91 -22.54
N ASN A 225 10.76 -2.49 -21.83
CA ASN A 225 9.36 -2.67 -22.23
C ASN A 225 8.44 -2.37 -21.03
N PRO A 226 8.19 -1.09 -20.71
CA PRO A 226 7.43 -0.69 -19.52
C PRO A 226 5.95 -1.05 -19.58
N PHE A 227 5.36 -1.20 -20.76
CA PHE A 227 3.94 -1.46 -20.95
C PHE A 227 3.72 -2.87 -21.49
N GLN A 228 3.08 -3.72 -20.70
CA GLN A 228 2.96 -5.14 -21.03
C GLN A 228 1.52 -5.61 -20.79
N ALA A 229 0.84 -5.94 -21.89
CA ALA A 229 -0.52 -6.48 -21.89
C ALA A 229 -0.65 -7.52 -23.00
N LEU A 230 -1.76 -8.28 -22.99
CA LEU A 230 -2.09 -9.21 -24.06
C LEU A 230 -2.57 -8.43 -25.30
N ASP A 231 -2.09 -8.79 -26.49
CA ASP A 231 -2.43 -8.10 -27.75
C ASP A 231 -3.94 -8.05 -28.00
N GLU A 232 -4.66 -9.10 -27.63
CA GLU A 232 -6.13 -9.16 -27.74
C GLU A 232 -6.82 -8.09 -26.89
N ASP A 233 -6.29 -7.77 -25.70
CA ASP A 233 -6.83 -6.73 -24.83
C ASP A 233 -6.46 -5.34 -25.37
N VAL A 234 -5.26 -5.15 -25.90
CA VAL A 234 -4.84 -3.89 -26.55
C VAL A 234 -5.74 -3.54 -27.73
N ALA A 235 -6.17 -4.54 -28.51
CA ALA A 235 -7.04 -4.33 -29.66
C ALA A 235 -8.41 -3.74 -29.32
N HIS A 236 -8.89 -3.86 -28.06
CA HIS A 236 -10.15 -3.27 -27.63
C HIS A 236 -10.12 -1.75 -27.49
N PHE A 237 -8.93 -1.14 -27.46
CA PHE A 237 -8.74 0.28 -27.17
C PHE A 237 -8.32 1.11 -28.40
N GLY A 238 -8.71 0.69 -29.60
CA GLY A 238 -8.36 1.38 -30.85
C GLY A 238 -8.82 2.85 -30.94
N HIS A 239 -9.76 3.29 -30.09
CA HIS A 239 -10.19 4.69 -29.97
C HIS A 239 -9.19 5.59 -29.22
N ILE A 240 -8.30 5.03 -28.41
CA ILE A 240 -7.27 5.79 -27.70
C ILE A 240 -6.09 6.04 -28.65
N ALA A 241 -5.77 7.31 -28.90
CA ALA A 241 -4.74 7.68 -29.87
C ALA A 241 -3.33 7.23 -29.42
N ASP A 242 -2.97 7.51 -28.16
CA ASP A 242 -1.67 7.17 -27.59
C ASP A 242 -1.51 5.63 -27.47
N PRO A 243 -0.53 5.01 -28.18
CA PRO A 243 -0.32 3.57 -28.10
C PRO A 243 0.10 3.08 -26.71
N GLU A 244 0.83 3.84 -25.92
CA GLU A 244 1.24 3.42 -24.57
C GLU A 244 0.05 3.44 -23.62
N ARG A 245 -0.82 4.46 -23.74
CA ARG A 245 -2.10 4.53 -23.03
C ARG A 245 -3.04 3.39 -23.41
N ARG A 246 -3.01 2.91 -24.65
CA ARG A 246 -3.76 1.70 -25.08
C ARG A 246 -3.32 0.45 -24.34
N VAL A 247 -2.00 0.24 -24.22
CA VAL A 247 -1.47 -0.91 -23.47
C VAL A 247 -1.80 -0.78 -21.98
N TYR A 248 -1.69 0.42 -21.41
CA TYR A 248 -2.12 0.70 -20.04
C TYR A 248 -3.61 0.37 -19.82
N ALA A 249 -4.50 0.80 -20.74
CA ALA A 249 -5.92 0.49 -20.68
C ALA A 249 -6.21 -1.01 -20.76
N ALA A 250 -5.42 -1.76 -21.53
CA ALA A 250 -5.47 -3.22 -21.58
C ALA A 250 -5.06 -3.89 -20.26
N MET A 251 -4.05 -3.35 -19.56
CA MET A 251 -3.65 -3.82 -18.23
C MET A 251 -4.79 -3.65 -17.21
N ILE A 252 -5.46 -2.49 -17.24
CA ILE A 252 -6.63 -2.21 -16.39
C ILE A 252 -7.81 -3.11 -16.74
N ARG A 253 -8.06 -3.36 -18.02
CA ARG A 253 -9.11 -4.28 -18.45
C ARG A 253 -8.93 -5.67 -17.84
N ARG A 254 -7.70 -6.19 -17.83
CA ARG A 254 -7.40 -7.49 -17.21
C ARG A 254 -7.54 -7.47 -15.70
N LEU A 255 -7.14 -6.38 -15.05
CA LEU A 255 -7.39 -6.17 -13.61
C LEU A 255 -8.89 -6.17 -13.29
N ASP A 256 -9.71 -5.46 -14.07
CA ASP A 256 -11.17 -5.40 -13.92
C ASP A 256 -11.81 -6.79 -14.08
N GLN A 257 -11.40 -7.55 -15.11
CA GLN A 257 -11.85 -8.93 -15.29
C GLN A 257 -11.50 -9.78 -14.06
N GLY A 258 -10.28 -9.63 -13.53
CA GLY A 258 -9.83 -10.33 -12.33
C GLY A 258 -10.69 -10.05 -11.10
N VAL A 259 -11.13 -8.81 -10.91
CA VAL A 259 -12.13 -8.46 -9.86
C VAL A 259 -13.42 -9.25 -10.06
N GLY A 260 -13.91 -9.32 -11.30
CA GLY A 260 -15.09 -10.09 -11.67
C GLY A 260 -14.97 -11.58 -11.35
N GLU A 261 -13.83 -12.21 -11.65
CA GLU A 261 -13.58 -13.62 -11.35
C GLU A 261 -13.58 -13.91 -9.84
N VAL A 262 -12.93 -13.06 -9.04
CA VAL A 262 -12.87 -13.23 -7.58
C VAL A 262 -14.26 -13.09 -6.95
N VAL A 263 -15.04 -12.08 -7.35
CA VAL A 263 -16.42 -11.90 -6.86
C VAL A 263 -17.31 -13.07 -7.27
N ALA A 264 -17.18 -13.56 -8.51
CA ALA A 264 -17.91 -14.73 -8.98
C ALA A 264 -17.55 -15.99 -8.18
N ALA A 265 -16.25 -16.23 -7.91
CA ALA A 265 -15.80 -17.36 -7.11
C ALA A 265 -16.36 -17.32 -5.67
N LEU A 266 -16.39 -16.15 -5.03
CA LEU A 266 -17.01 -15.96 -3.71
C LEU A 266 -18.50 -16.29 -3.74
N ARG A 267 -19.20 -15.93 -4.83
CA ARG A 267 -20.62 -16.25 -5.03
C ARG A 267 -20.83 -17.75 -5.21
N GLU A 268 -20.05 -18.40 -6.07
CA GLU A 268 -20.09 -19.85 -6.33
C GLU A 268 -19.88 -20.69 -5.07
N ARG A 269 -19.08 -20.18 -4.12
CA ARG A 269 -18.74 -20.85 -2.87
C ARG A 269 -19.68 -20.56 -1.70
N ASP A 270 -20.73 -19.77 -1.91
CA ASP A 270 -21.58 -19.23 -0.85
C ASP A 270 -20.73 -18.54 0.25
N MET A 271 -19.78 -17.70 -0.15
CA MET A 271 -18.97 -16.87 0.75
C MET A 271 -19.34 -15.40 0.64
N LEU A 272 -19.87 -14.97 -0.51
CA LEU A 272 -20.14 -13.58 -0.82
C LEU A 272 -21.12 -12.91 0.17
N GLN A 273 -22.09 -13.65 0.72
CA GLN A 273 -23.07 -13.11 1.68
C GLN A 273 -22.46 -12.70 3.03
N ASP A 274 -21.24 -13.13 3.33
CA ASP A 274 -20.51 -12.79 4.55
C ASP A 274 -19.14 -12.18 4.18
N SER A 275 -19.04 -11.42 3.07
CA SER A 275 -17.76 -10.88 2.59
C SER A 275 -17.68 -9.35 2.71
N ILE A 276 -16.48 -8.86 2.98
CA ILE A 276 -16.06 -7.46 2.81
C ILE A 276 -15.04 -7.45 1.67
N ILE A 277 -15.32 -6.71 0.61
CA ILE A 277 -14.44 -6.57 -0.55
C ILE A 277 -14.03 -5.11 -0.65
N LEU A 278 -12.73 -4.85 -0.47
CA LEU A 278 -12.11 -3.54 -0.63
C LEU A 278 -11.32 -3.54 -1.92
N PHE A 279 -11.66 -2.66 -2.85
CA PHE A 279 -10.81 -2.33 -4.00
C PHE A 279 -10.15 -0.97 -3.76
N MET A 280 -8.84 -0.86 -3.94
CA MET A 280 -8.14 0.43 -3.84
C MET A 280 -6.83 0.47 -4.64
N SER A 281 -6.30 1.67 -4.87
CA SER A 281 -4.93 1.90 -5.36
C SER A 281 -3.98 2.17 -4.19
N ASP A 282 -2.69 1.81 -4.32
CA ASP A 282 -1.67 2.14 -3.32
C ASP A 282 -1.14 3.59 -3.44
N ASN A 283 -1.21 4.21 -4.61
CA ASN A 283 -0.90 5.62 -4.84
C ASN A 283 -1.56 6.12 -6.14
N GLY A 284 -1.41 7.42 -6.44
CA GLY A 284 -1.79 7.96 -7.75
C GLY A 284 -0.91 7.43 -8.88
N ALA A 285 -1.35 7.60 -10.13
CA ALA A 285 -0.58 7.14 -11.29
C ALA A 285 0.71 7.97 -11.52
N PRO A 286 1.84 7.38 -11.92
CA PRO A 286 2.98 8.09 -12.50
C PRO A 286 2.69 8.44 -13.97
N THR A 287 2.03 9.55 -14.21
CA THR A 287 1.62 9.93 -15.57
C THR A 287 2.80 10.22 -16.50
N PHE A 288 3.89 10.81 -16.00
CA PHE A 288 5.10 11.10 -16.77
C PHE A 288 6.36 10.71 -15.97
N GLY A 289 7.54 10.77 -16.59
CA GLY A 289 8.82 10.61 -15.90
C GLY A 289 9.22 9.15 -15.71
N VAL A 290 10.03 8.90 -14.68
CA VAL A 290 10.56 7.55 -14.40
C VAL A 290 9.39 6.63 -13.99
N HIS A 291 9.36 5.42 -14.55
CA HIS A 291 8.25 4.47 -14.38
C HIS A 291 6.88 5.02 -14.82
N SER A 292 6.86 5.97 -15.77
CA SER A 292 5.59 6.46 -16.32
C SER A 292 4.76 5.30 -16.86
N ASN A 293 3.52 5.19 -16.39
CA ASN A 293 2.56 4.20 -16.88
C ASN A 293 1.44 4.83 -17.72
N ARG A 294 1.57 6.11 -18.12
CA ARG A 294 0.51 6.86 -18.83
C ARG A 294 -0.84 6.89 -18.13
N GLY A 295 -0.90 6.55 -16.83
CA GLY A 295 -2.09 6.70 -15.99
C GLY A 295 -2.51 8.17 -15.87
N SER A 296 -3.76 8.43 -15.49
CA SER A 296 -4.31 9.78 -15.40
C SER A 296 -4.87 10.05 -14.02
N ASN A 297 -4.41 11.15 -13.41
CA ASN A 297 -4.95 11.66 -12.15
C ASN A 297 -5.90 12.84 -12.37
N PHE A 298 -6.21 13.17 -13.63
CA PHE A 298 -7.08 14.29 -13.96
C PHE A 298 -8.43 14.18 -13.21
N PRO A 299 -8.97 15.25 -12.63
CA PRO A 299 -8.50 16.63 -12.71
C PRO A 299 -7.63 17.06 -11.52
N LEU A 300 -7.14 16.10 -10.72
CA LEU A 300 -6.32 16.37 -9.55
C LEU A 300 -4.92 16.85 -9.96
N ARG A 301 -4.31 17.67 -9.11
CA ARG A 301 -2.94 18.16 -9.33
C ARG A 301 -1.94 17.07 -8.95
N GLY A 302 -0.84 17.00 -9.66
CA GLY A 302 0.29 16.10 -9.45
C GLY A 302 0.04 14.65 -9.82
N MET A 303 0.99 13.82 -9.41
CA MET A 303 1.05 12.40 -9.73
C MET A 303 1.79 11.62 -8.63
N LYS A 304 2.04 10.31 -8.84
CA LYS A 304 2.91 9.48 -7.96
C LYS A 304 4.15 10.27 -7.51
N GLU A 305 4.59 10.00 -6.28
CA GLU A 305 5.68 10.68 -5.56
C GLU A 305 5.36 12.10 -5.06
N SER A 306 4.42 12.82 -5.69
CA SER A 306 4.13 14.21 -5.33
C SER A 306 3.15 14.37 -4.15
N PRO A 307 3.21 15.48 -3.38
CA PRO A 307 2.31 15.75 -2.26
C PRO A 307 0.88 16.19 -2.66
N TRP A 308 0.62 16.36 -3.96
CA TRP A 308 -0.63 16.88 -4.49
C TRP A 308 -1.74 15.82 -4.51
N GLU A 309 -3.01 16.25 -4.62
CA GLU A 309 -4.17 15.34 -4.55
C GLU A 309 -4.05 14.17 -5.54
N GLY A 310 -3.48 14.37 -6.73
CA GLY A 310 -3.27 13.34 -7.74
C GLY A 310 -2.19 12.31 -7.39
N GLY A 311 -1.34 12.58 -6.39
CA GLY A 311 -0.40 11.60 -5.84
C GLY A 311 -0.94 10.85 -4.61
N VAL A 312 -1.73 11.53 -3.77
CA VAL A 312 -2.14 11.02 -2.44
C VAL A 312 -3.62 10.68 -2.30
N ARG A 313 -4.50 11.14 -3.18
CA ARG A 313 -5.94 10.81 -3.14
C ARG A 313 -6.17 9.55 -3.98
N GLY A 314 -6.28 8.42 -3.30
CA GLY A 314 -6.31 7.10 -3.92
C GLY A 314 -7.71 6.69 -4.35
N VAL A 315 -7.81 5.97 -5.48
CA VAL A 315 -9.04 5.27 -5.87
C VAL A 315 -9.40 4.25 -4.78
N ALA A 316 -10.63 4.27 -4.29
CA ALA A 316 -11.11 3.27 -3.34
C ALA A 316 -12.63 3.07 -3.38
N ALA A 317 -13.06 1.81 -3.30
CA ALA A 317 -14.45 1.41 -3.15
C ALA A 317 -14.56 0.19 -2.23
N LEU A 318 -15.60 0.15 -1.40
CA LEU A 318 -15.88 -0.94 -0.49
C LEU A 318 -17.26 -1.52 -0.78
N TRP A 319 -17.34 -2.83 -0.96
CA TRP A 319 -18.60 -3.55 -1.02
C TRP A 319 -18.72 -4.55 0.13
N SER A 320 -19.90 -4.64 0.74
CA SER A 320 -20.25 -5.70 1.69
C SER A 320 -21.76 -5.74 1.90
N PRO A 321 -22.39 -6.92 2.09
CA PRO A 321 -23.78 -7.00 2.50
C PRO A 321 -23.98 -6.61 3.99
N LEU A 322 -22.88 -6.39 4.73
CA LEU A 322 -22.88 -5.90 6.12
C LEU A 322 -22.97 -4.37 6.23
N LEU A 323 -23.06 -3.67 5.10
CA LEU A 323 -23.28 -2.23 5.07
C LEU A 323 -24.77 -1.94 5.28
N ASP A 324 -25.08 -1.05 6.23
CA ASP A 324 -26.46 -0.63 6.48
C ASP A 324 -26.97 0.32 5.37
N LYS A 325 -26.07 1.10 4.74
CA LYS A 325 -26.42 2.09 3.71
C LYS A 325 -25.52 2.00 2.45
N PRO A 326 -25.54 0.90 1.69
CA PRO A 326 -24.79 0.80 0.44
C PRO A 326 -25.37 1.74 -0.65
N GLY A 327 -24.71 1.81 -1.81
CA GLY A 327 -25.15 2.58 -2.97
C GLY A 327 -24.97 4.09 -2.81
N ARG A 328 -23.81 4.54 -2.33
CA ARG A 328 -23.53 5.96 -2.08
C ARG A 328 -22.07 6.35 -2.33
N VAL A 329 -21.85 7.64 -2.56
CA VAL A 329 -20.52 8.27 -2.53
C VAL A 329 -20.28 8.86 -1.14
N SER A 330 -19.15 8.50 -0.53
CA SER A 330 -18.73 8.97 0.78
C SER A 330 -17.73 10.11 0.67
N GLY A 331 -18.06 11.26 1.26
CA GLY A 331 -17.14 12.38 1.48
C GLY A 331 -16.38 12.31 2.82
N ALA A 332 -16.47 11.19 3.54
CA ALA A 332 -15.79 11.00 4.81
C ALA A 332 -14.26 10.93 4.60
N LEU A 333 -13.50 11.77 5.32
CA LEU A 333 -12.05 11.72 5.31
C LEU A 333 -11.56 10.37 5.84
N MET A 334 -10.79 9.65 5.02
CA MET A 334 -10.19 8.36 5.35
C MET A 334 -8.75 8.31 4.85
N HIS A 335 -7.90 7.57 5.57
CA HIS A 335 -6.54 7.28 5.18
C HIS A 335 -6.32 5.77 5.15
N VAL A 336 -5.38 5.26 4.35
CA VAL A 336 -5.06 3.83 4.26
C VAL A 336 -4.73 3.18 5.60
N SER A 337 -4.16 3.94 6.55
CA SER A 337 -3.92 3.46 7.91
C SER A 337 -5.19 3.16 8.70
N ASP A 338 -6.36 3.69 8.30
CA ASP A 338 -7.65 3.39 8.92
C ASP A 338 -8.09 1.95 8.67
N TRP A 339 -7.59 1.30 7.62
CA TRP A 339 -8.08 -0.02 7.23
C TRP A 339 -7.78 -1.09 8.28
N LEU A 340 -6.62 -1.07 8.94
CA LEU A 340 -6.32 -2.05 9.99
C LEU A 340 -7.37 -2.01 11.12
N PRO A 341 -7.57 -0.89 11.84
CA PRO A 341 -8.56 -0.86 12.92
C PRO A 341 -10.00 -1.02 12.41
N THR A 342 -10.30 -0.56 11.19
CA THR A 342 -11.64 -0.67 10.58
C THR A 342 -12.00 -2.11 10.24
N LEU A 343 -11.11 -2.85 9.58
CA LEU A 343 -11.34 -4.25 9.20
C LEU A 343 -11.40 -5.15 10.43
N LEU A 344 -10.59 -4.89 11.45
CA LEU A 344 -10.67 -5.60 12.73
C LEU A 344 -12.01 -5.33 13.45
N SER A 345 -12.47 -4.09 13.48
CA SER A 345 -13.79 -3.72 14.02
C SER A 345 -14.93 -4.44 13.28
N ALA A 346 -14.86 -4.45 11.94
CA ALA A 346 -15.83 -5.17 11.10
C ALA A 346 -15.78 -6.70 11.28
N ALA A 347 -14.61 -7.25 11.63
CA ALA A 347 -14.41 -8.65 12.00
C ALA A 347 -14.86 -8.99 13.44
N GLY A 348 -15.42 -8.01 14.16
CA GLY A 348 -15.91 -8.17 15.53
C GLY A 348 -14.82 -8.08 16.61
N ALA A 349 -13.62 -7.58 16.27
CA ALA A 349 -12.59 -7.29 17.26
C ALA A 349 -12.90 -6.00 18.03
N ASN A 350 -12.43 -5.93 19.27
CA ASN A 350 -12.49 -4.70 20.03
C ASN A 350 -11.37 -3.75 19.58
N ALA A 351 -11.67 -2.78 18.72
CA ALA A 351 -10.69 -1.80 18.27
C ALA A 351 -10.04 -1.01 19.42
N SER A 352 -10.68 -0.90 20.59
CA SER A 352 -10.12 -0.23 21.77
C SER A 352 -9.01 -1.02 22.47
N SER A 353 -8.81 -2.30 22.15
CA SER A 353 -7.68 -3.09 22.68
C SER A 353 -6.45 -3.04 21.78
N LEU A 354 -6.51 -2.34 20.65
CA LEU A 354 -5.36 -2.16 19.77
C LEU A 354 -4.34 -1.22 20.43
N PRO A 355 -3.05 -1.36 20.12
CA PRO A 355 -2.04 -0.39 20.54
C PRO A 355 -2.34 1.00 19.97
N LEU A 356 -1.57 2.00 20.36
CA LEU A 356 -1.69 3.33 19.75
C LEU A 356 -1.36 3.23 18.25
N LEU A 357 -2.36 3.53 17.41
CA LEU A 357 -2.28 3.58 15.95
C LEU A 357 -2.53 5.00 15.47
N ASP A 358 -2.07 5.32 14.26
CA ASP A 358 -2.47 6.55 13.55
C ASP A 358 -3.80 6.37 12.82
N GLY A 359 -4.13 5.13 12.47
CA GLY A 359 -5.41 4.71 11.94
C GLY A 359 -6.53 4.85 12.97
N VAL A 360 -7.72 5.23 12.51
CA VAL A 360 -8.94 5.24 13.32
C VAL A 360 -9.95 4.29 12.71
N ASP A 361 -10.74 3.60 13.53
CA ASP A 361 -11.80 2.73 13.02
C ASP A 361 -12.92 3.57 12.37
N GLN A 362 -13.25 3.27 11.12
CA GLN A 362 -14.22 3.97 10.29
C GLN A 362 -15.44 3.09 9.95
N TRP A 363 -15.61 1.92 10.56
CA TRP A 363 -16.67 0.98 10.17
C TRP A 363 -18.07 1.60 10.33
N ALA A 364 -18.29 2.38 11.39
CA ALA A 364 -19.53 3.12 11.56
C ALA A 364 -19.78 4.17 10.45
N ALA A 365 -18.73 4.85 9.99
CA ALA A 365 -18.82 5.80 8.89
C ALA A 365 -19.11 5.10 7.57
N LEU A 366 -18.51 3.93 7.32
CA LEU A 366 -18.71 3.11 6.13
C LEU A 366 -20.08 2.42 6.10
N SER A 367 -20.48 1.73 7.16
CA SER A 367 -21.74 0.98 7.19
C SER A 367 -22.96 1.91 7.29
N ARG A 368 -22.97 2.85 8.25
CA ARG A 368 -24.16 3.67 8.57
C ARG A 368 -24.17 5.08 7.97
N GLY A 369 -23.07 5.50 7.33
CA GLY A 369 -22.90 6.90 6.93
C GLY A 369 -22.76 7.85 8.12
N ALA A 370 -22.22 7.37 9.25
CA ALA A 370 -21.91 8.23 10.40
C ALA A 370 -20.77 9.22 10.04
N PRO A 371 -20.64 10.34 10.77
CA PRO A 371 -19.49 11.23 10.61
C PRO A 371 -18.16 10.49 10.81
N THR A 372 -17.16 10.82 9.99
CA THR A 372 -15.80 10.29 10.15
C THR A 372 -15.22 10.67 11.51
N ARG A 373 -14.47 9.76 12.13
CA ARG A 373 -13.67 10.09 13.33
C ARG A 373 -12.35 10.77 13.00
N ARG A 374 -11.95 10.73 11.72
CA ARG A 374 -10.70 11.32 11.23
C ARG A 374 -10.91 12.78 10.90
N LEU A 375 -10.18 13.63 11.61
CA LEU A 375 -10.20 15.09 11.39
C LEU A 375 -8.94 15.58 10.68
N GLU A 376 -7.90 14.75 10.60
CA GLU A 376 -6.59 15.11 10.09
C GLU A 376 -5.90 13.91 9.41
N VAL A 377 -5.10 14.18 8.40
CA VAL A 377 -4.23 13.25 7.69
C VAL A 377 -2.86 13.90 7.54
N LEU A 378 -1.83 13.23 8.06
CA LEU A 378 -0.46 13.51 7.62
C LEU A 378 -0.24 12.75 6.31
N HIS A 379 0.08 13.45 5.22
CA HIS A 379 0.42 12.78 3.97
C HIS A 379 1.85 12.23 4.05
N ASN A 380 2.81 13.12 4.32
CA ASN A 380 4.18 12.75 4.63
C ASN A 380 4.97 13.93 5.19
N ILE A 381 6.09 13.64 5.85
CA ILE A 381 7.19 14.59 6.08
C ILE A 381 8.46 13.85 5.68
N ASP A 382 9.16 14.37 4.69
CA ASP A 382 10.46 13.87 4.26
C ASP A 382 11.47 15.01 4.26
N ASP A 383 12.32 15.02 5.28
CA ASP A 383 13.36 16.05 5.45
C ASP A 383 14.57 15.82 4.51
N ILE A 384 14.68 14.67 3.84
CA ILE A 384 15.76 14.38 2.86
C ILE A 384 15.48 15.13 1.56
N VAL A 385 14.29 14.95 0.99
CA VAL A 385 13.83 15.70 -0.20
C VAL A 385 13.12 17.02 0.15
N LYS A 386 13.01 17.33 1.45
CA LYS A 386 12.53 18.60 2.01
C LYS A 386 11.10 18.98 1.62
N TYR A 387 10.17 18.03 1.69
CA TYR A 387 8.74 18.32 1.55
C TYR A 387 7.91 17.83 2.73
N ALA A 388 6.76 18.47 2.94
CA ALA A 388 5.75 18.00 3.87
C ALA A 388 4.36 18.39 3.40
N ALA A 389 3.39 17.51 3.66
CA ALA A 389 1.99 17.79 3.38
C ALA A 389 1.07 17.20 4.44
N LEU A 390 0.04 17.96 4.79
CA LEU A 390 -0.95 17.60 5.80
C LEU A 390 -2.30 18.19 5.46
N ARG A 391 -3.37 17.45 5.77
CA ARG A 391 -4.75 17.91 5.64
C ARG A 391 -5.45 17.87 6.99
N ARG A 392 -6.15 18.94 7.36
CA ARG A 392 -7.07 18.99 8.51
C ARG A 392 -8.43 19.55 8.07
N GLY A 393 -9.48 18.73 8.21
CA GLY A 393 -10.81 19.06 7.70
C GLY A 393 -10.76 19.39 6.21
N ASP A 394 -11.22 20.58 5.83
CA ASP A 394 -11.23 21.02 4.43
C ASP A 394 -9.89 21.64 3.99
N TRP A 395 -8.94 21.86 4.91
CA TRP A 395 -7.71 22.59 4.61
C TRP A 395 -6.52 21.67 4.40
N LYS A 396 -5.77 21.88 3.32
CA LYS A 396 -4.53 21.16 3.02
C LYS A 396 -3.35 22.13 2.94
N TYR A 397 -2.28 21.77 3.63
CA TYR A 397 -0.99 22.45 3.65
C TYR A 397 0.02 21.65 2.82
N VAL A 398 0.83 22.34 2.02
CA VAL A 398 1.95 21.76 1.26
C VAL A 398 3.16 22.70 1.36
N THR A 399 4.34 22.16 1.66
CA THR A 399 5.63 22.87 1.59
C THR A 399 6.68 21.96 0.96
N GLY A 400 7.60 22.53 0.19
CA GLY A 400 8.52 21.77 -0.64
C GLY A 400 7.83 20.97 -1.74
N SER A 401 8.63 20.25 -2.52
CA SER A 401 8.17 19.40 -3.61
C SER A 401 9.13 18.21 -3.79
N THR A 402 8.70 17.24 -4.59
CA THR A 402 9.49 16.11 -5.06
C THR A 402 9.87 16.32 -6.54
N GLN A 403 10.88 15.61 -7.02
CA GLN A 403 11.34 15.70 -8.42
C GLN A 403 11.54 17.16 -8.90
N ASP A 404 12.09 18.04 -8.05
CA ASP A 404 12.32 19.47 -8.36
C ASP A 404 11.08 20.22 -8.90
N GLY A 405 9.88 19.85 -8.45
CA GLY A 405 8.62 20.49 -8.86
C GLY A 405 8.08 20.05 -10.22
N VAL A 406 8.76 19.12 -10.91
CA VAL A 406 8.29 18.63 -12.22
C VAL A 406 6.93 17.94 -12.08
N ALA A 407 6.63 17.35 -10.92
CA ALA A 407 5.36 16.71 -10.61
C ALA A 407 4.28 17.66 -10.05
N ASP A 408 4.45 19.00 -10.14
CA ASP A 408 3.54 19.98 -9.54
C ASP A 408 2.45 20.51 -10.49
N HIS A 409 2.20 19.83 -11.63
CA HIS A 409 1.20 20.23 -12.61
C HIS A 409 0.00 19.27 -12.66
N TRP A 410 -0.94 19.48 -13.59
CA TRP A 410 -2.09 18.59 -13.81
C TRP A 410 -1.78 17.67 -14.98
N PHE A 411 -1.81 16.36 -14.74
CA PHE A 411 -1.37 15.37 -15.71
C PHE A 411 -2.49 14.41 -16.12
N GLY A 412 -2.32 13.88 -17.33
CA GLY A 412 -3.13 12.79 -17.86
C GLY A 412 -4.30 13.27 -18.71
N GLU A 413 -4.87 12.32 -19.44
CA GLU A 413 -6.01 12.58 -20.31
C GLU A 413 -7.29 12.79 -19.49
N LYS A 414 -8.17 13.66 -20.00
CA LYS A 414 -9.48 13.91 -19.38
C LYS A 414 -10.41 12.70 -19.53
N GLY A 415 -10.27 11.94 -20.61
CA GLY A 415 -11.09 10.76 -20.89
C GLY A 415 -12.59 11.06 -21.07
N ARG A 416 -12.94 12.31 -21.37
CA ARG A 416 -14.32 12.82 -21.55
C ARG A 416 -14.55 13.41 -22.94
N ASP A 417 -13.63 13.16 -23.86
CA ASP A 417 -13.70 13.67 -25.22
C ASP A 417 -14.78 12.94 -26.03
N ALA A 418 -15.44 13.65 -26.96
CA ALA A 418 -16.51 13.10 -27.78
C ALA A 418 -16.08 11.94 -28.70
N ALA A 419 -14.76 11.73 -28.85
CA ALA A 419 -14.19 10.60 -29.58
C ALA A 419 -14.19 9.30 -28.76
N ASN A 420 -14.34 9.36 -27.44
CA ASN A 420 -14.42 8.18 -26.60
C ASN A 420 -15.78 7.47 -26.80
N PRO A 421 -15.80 6.12 -26.73
CA PRO A 421 -17.04 5.37 -26.68
C PRO A 421 -17.92 5.83 -25.51
N PRO A 422 -19.26 5.75 -25.64
CA PRO A 422 -20.14 6.07 -24.53
C PRO A 422 -19.91 5.11 -23.35
N TYR A 423 -20.13 5.61 -22.14
CA TYR A 423 -20.05 4.81 -20.91
C TYR A 423 -20.85 3.50 -21.01
N PRO A 424 -20.22 2.32 -20.88
CA PRO A 424 -20.86 1.04 -21.18
C PRO A 424 -21.69 0.53 -20.00
N LEU A 425 -22.78 1.24 -19.68
CA LEU A 425 -23.65 0.95 -18.54
C LEU A 425 -24.22 -0.47 -18.56
N ASP A 426 -24.55 -0.99 -19.75
CA ASP A 426 -25.04 -2.37 -19.89
C ASP A 426 -23.99 -3.40 -19.45
N ALA A 427 -22.72 -3.17 -19.80
CA ALA A 427 -21.62 -4.02 -19.39
C ALA A 427 -21.40 -3.99 -17.86
N VAL A 428 -21.64 -2.85 -17.21
CA VAL A 428 -21.57 -2.73 -15.73
C VAL A 428 -22.63 -3.62 -15.08
N LEU A 429 -23.89 -3.48 -15.50
CA LEU A 429 -25.03 -4.21 -14.93
C LEU A 429 -24.92 -5.73 -15.16
N HIS A 430 -24.39 -6.14 -16.31
CA HIS A 430 -24.25 -7.54 -16.70
C HIS A 430 -22.83 -8.11 -16.54
N SER A 431 -21.92 -7.36 -15.88
CA SER A 431 -20.58 -7.84 -15.52
C SER A 431 -20.66 -9.05 -14.58
N LYS A 432 -19.56 -9.81 -14.44
CA LYS A 432 -19.51 -10.94 -13.49
C LYS A 432 -19.82 -10.47 -12.07
N THR A 433 -19.25 -9.34 -11.66
CA THR A 433 -19.60 -8.68 -10.40
C THR A 433 -21.08 -8.31 -10.35
N GLY A 434 -21.60 -7.58 -11.34
CA GLY A 434 -23.00 -7.14 -11.38
C GLY A 434 -24.00 -8.29 -11.22
N VAL A 435 -23.80 -9.38 -11.98
CA VAL A 435 -24.62 -10.59 -11.91
C VAL A 435 -24.50 -11.29 -10.55
N ALA A 436 -23.28 -11.42 -10.02
CA ALA A 436 -23.05 -12.06 -8.72
C ALA A 436 -23.74 -11.30 -7.57
N LEU A 437 -23.63 -9.97 -7.56
CA LEU A 437 -24.23 -9.11 -6.55
C LEU A 437 -25.76 -9.07 -6.66
N ALA A 438 -26.31 -8.96 -7.87
CA ALA A 438 -27.76 -9.01 -8.10
C ALA A 438 -28.35 -10.36 -7.69
N GLY A 439 -27.66 -11.46 -8.03
CA GLY A 439 -28.06 -12.81 -7.64
C GLY A 439 -28.05 -13.03 -6.12
N LEU A 440 -27.05 -12.47 -5.41
CA LEU A 440 -27.04 -12.45 -3.95
C LEU A 440 -28.22 -11.67 -3.38
N GLY A 441 -28.47 -10.46 -3.90
CA GLY A 441 -29.61 -9.64 -3.50
C GLY A 441 -30.94 -10.37 -3.61
N ALA A 442 -31.20 -11.01 -4.75
CA ALA A 442 -32.39 -11.83 -4.97
C ALA A 442 -32.48 -12.99 -3.95
N THR A 443 -31.36 -13.63 -3.64
CA THR A 443 -31.30 -14.71 -2.63
C THR A 443 -31.67 -14.20 -1.23
N LEU A 444 -31.15 -13.04 -0.84
CA LEU A 444 -31.43 -12.42 0.45
C LEU A 444 -32.91 -11.97 0.55
N GLN A 445 -33.47 -11.43 -0.54
CA GLN A 445 -34.89 -11.05 -0.60
C GLN A 445 -35.79 -12.27 -0.45
N ILE A 446 -35.51 -13.36 -1.17
CA ILE A 446 -36.27 -14.62 -1.06
C ILE A 446 -36.21 -15.19 0.36
N LYS A 447 -35.06 -15.07 1.04
CA LYS A 447 -34.88 -15.53 2.42
C LYS A 447 -35.45 -14.57 3.47
N GLY A 448 -35.93 -13.39 3.09
CA GLY A 448 -36.40 -12.37 4.03
C GLY A 448 -35.28 -11.75 4.88
N THR A 449 -34.02 -11.87 4.44
CA THR A 449 -32.83 -11.36 5.15
C THR A 449 -32.15 -10.22 4.38
N ALA A 450 -32.77 -9.72 3.32
CA ALA A 450 -32.27 -8.52 2.64
C ALA A 450 -32.38 -7.30 3.57
N PRO A 451 -31.43 -6.37 3.50
CA PRO A 451 -31.56 -5.08 4.18
C PRO A 451 -32.88 -4.39 3.83
N GLU A 452 -33.46 -3.68 4.79
CA GLU A 452 -34.69 -2.92 4.57
C GLU A 452 -34.47 -1.91 3.43
N GLY A 453 -35.34 -1.95 2.42
CA GLY A 453 -35.22 -1.08 1.25
C GLY A 453 -34.16 -1.50 0.22
N TYR A 454 -33.57 -2.70 0.31
CA TYR A 454 -32.64 -3.20 -0.71
C TYR A 454 -33.29 -3.19 -2.10
N GLN A 455 -32.59 -2.56 -3.05
CA GLN A 455 -32.92 -2.56 -4.47
C GLN A 455 -31.70 -3.01 -5.27
N PRO A 456 -31.86 -3.89 -6.28
CA PRO A 456 -30.80 -4.16 -7.23
C PRO A 456 -30.29 -2.87 -7.89
N LEU A 457 -29.00 -2.85 -8.25
CA LEU A 457 -28.42 -1.71 -8.96
C LEU A 457 -29.20 -1.45 -10.25
N SER A 458 -29.71 -0.22 -10.39
CA SER A 458 -30.40 0.23 -11.59
C SER A 458 -29.50 1.12 -12.44
N ALA A 459 -29.83 1.25 -13.72
CA ALA A 459 -29.17 2.17 -14.64
C ALA A 459 -29.15 3.62 -14.13
N SER A 460 -30.27 4.11 -13.60
CA SER A 460 -30.36 5.48 -13.07
C SER A 460 -29.55 5.67 -11.79
N THR A 461 -29.51 4.65 -10.92
CA THR A 461 -28.68 4.67 -9.71
C THR A 461 -27.19 4.70 -10.07
N ALA A 462 -26.75 3.87 -11.01
CA ALA A 462 -25.35 3.83 -11.46
C ALA A 462 -24.91 5.18 -12.05
N LEU A 463 -25.71 5.76 -12.96
CA LEU A 463 -25.41 7.07 -13.55
C LEU A 463 -25.40 8.20 -12.51
N ARG A 464 -26.32 8.18 -11.54
CA ARG A 464 -26.32 9.14 -10.42
C ARG A 464 -25.03 9.03 -9.60
N LEU A 465 -24.66 7.81 -9.20
CA LEU A 465 -23.46 7.59 -8.39
C LEU A 465 -22.18 7.97 -9.12
N ARG A 466 -22.13 7.69 -10.42
CA ARG A 466 -21.02 8.13 -11.28
C ARG A 466 -20.88 9.65 -11.28
N ALA A 467 -21.98 10.38 -11.46
CA ALA A 467 -21.99 11.83 -11.45
C ALA A 467 -21.62 12.41 -10.07
N GLU A 468 -22.08 11.79 -8.97
CA GLU A 468 -21.70 12.17 -7.60
C GLU A 468 -20.22 11.90 -7.28
N ALA A 469 -19.65 10.85 -7.88
CA ALA A 469 -18.26 10.44 -7.66
C ALA A 469 -17.26 11.28 -8.46
N GLU A 470 -17.69 11.88 -9.56
CA GLU A 470 -16.86 12.74 -10.39
C GLU A 470 -16.39 13.99 -9.64
N VAL A 471 -15.07 14.23 -9.65
CA VAL A 471 -14.48 15.44 -9.05
C VAL A 471 -14.68 16.63 -9.98
N GLN A 472 -15.34 17.66 -9.46
CA GLN A 472 -15.53 18.94 -10.15
C GLN A 472 -14.54 19.98 -9.61
N CYS A 473 -13.72 20.56 -10.48
CA CYS A 473 -12.88 21.70 -10.13
C CYS A 473 -13.70 23.00 -10.20
N PRO A 474 -13.32 24.04 -9.44
CA PRO A 474 -13.87 25.37 -9.66
C PRO A 474 -13.59 25.85 -11.09
N ASP A 475 -14.61 26.39 -11.73
CA ASP A 475 -14.49 27.11 -13.01
C ASP A 475 -13.93 28.50 -12.73
N LEU A 476 -12.61 28.64 -12.89
CA LEU A 476 -11.86 29.84 -12.56
C LEU A 476 -11.40 30.52 -13.85
N ALA A 477 -11.61 31.83 -13.95
CA ALA A 477 -10.86 32.61 -14.93
C ALA A 477 -9.37 32.58 -14.58
N ASP A 478 -8.48 32.68 -15.58
CA ASP A 478 -7.02 32.61 -15.37
C ASP A 478 -6.48 33.61 -14.31
N LYS A 479 -7.20 34.72 -14.08
CA LYS A 479 -6.85 35.75 -13.08
C LYS A 479 -7.24 35.41 -11.65
N GLU A 480 -8.13 34.44 -11.45
CA GLU A 480 -8.63 34.00 -10.15
C GLU A 480 -7.82 32.82 -9.58
N ALA A 481 -7.12 32.09 -10.46
CA ALA A 481 -6.13 31.12 -10.05
C ALA A 481 -4.95 31.83 -9.36
N VAL A 482 -4.68 31.44 -8.11
CA VAL A 482 -3.54 31.96 -7.35
C VAL A 482 -2.49 30.85 -7.31
N ALA A 483 -1.41 31.06 -8.06
CA ALA A 483 -0.34 30.09 -8.17
C ALA A 483 0.30 29.77 -6.81
N CYS A 484 0.79 28.54 -6.70
CA CYS A 484 1.56 28.05 -5.56
C CYS A 484 2.90 27.54 -6.07
N ASN A 485 3.98 28.06 -5.49
CA ASN A 485 5.33 27.51 -5.59
C ASN A 485 5.76 27.02 -4.20
N PRO A 486 5.59 25.73 -3.88
CA PRO A 486 5.82 25.23 -2.53
C PRO A 486 7.32 25.19 -2.18
N MET A 487 8.22 25.33 -3.16
CA MET A 487 9.67 25.42 -2.94
C MET A 487 10.10 26.79 -2.40
N GLU A 488 9.30 27.83 -2.61
CA GLU A 488 9.57 29.19 -2.11
C GLU A 488 8.85 29.49 -0.79
N ALA A 489 7.58 29.11 -0.70
CA ALA A 489 6.76 29.33 0.49
C ALA A 489 5.65 28.28 0.60
N PRO A 490 5.17 27.97 1.81
CA PRO A 490 4.07 27.04 2.00
C PRO A 490 2.78 27.47 1.30
N CYS A 491 2.01 26.48 0.86
CA CYS A 491 0.74 26.65 0.20
C CYS A 491 -0.41 26.11 1.02
N LEU A 492 -1.58 26.70 0.83
CA LEU A 492 -2.81 26.36 1.54
C LEU A 492 -3.98 26.27 0.57
N PHE A 493 -4.70 25.16 0.59
CA PHE A 493 -5.88 24.94 -0.24
C PHE A 493 -7.09 24.56 0.60
N ASN A 494 -8.28 24.93 0.13
CA ASN A 494 -9.53 24.38 0.65
C ASN A 494 -9.99 23.26 -0.29
N ILE A 495 -9.70 22.01 0.05
CA ILE A 495 -9.91 20.83 -0.81
C ILE A 495 -11.39 20.56 -1.11
N ARG A 496 -12.30 21.02 -0.24
CA ARG A 496 -13.74 20.88 -0.51
C ARG A 496 -14.21 21.82 -1.62
N ALA A 497 -13.74 23.05 -1.62
CA ALA A 497 -14.10 24.06 -2.62
C ALA A 497 -13.22 23.99 -3.88
N ASP A 498 -11.96 23.57 -3.72
CA ASP A 498 -10.94 23.48 -4.75
C ASP A 498 -10.18 22.15 -4.61
N PRO A 499 -10.80 21.03 -5.00
CA PRO A 499 -10.16 19.71 -4.95
C PRO A 499 -9.00 19.56 -5.93
N CYS A 500 -8.79 20.56 -6.80
CA CYS A 500 -7.80 20.55 -7.85
C CYS A 500 -6.61 21.45 -7.54
N GLU A 501 -6.58 22.09 -6.36
CA GLU A 501 -5.44 22.85 -5.84
C GLU A 501 -4.98 24.00 -6.76
N ARG A 502 -5.96 24.75 -7.29
CA ARG A 502 -5.80 25.87 -8.23
C ARG A 502 -5.65 27.23 -7.55
N VAL A 503 -6.17 27.41 -6.34
CA VAL A 503 -6.18 28.69 -5.62
C VAL A 503 -5.43 28.58 -4.30
N ASN A 504 -4.19 29.09 -4.27
CA ASN A 504 -3.42 29.21 -3.05
C ASN A 504 -3.98 30.29 -2.12
N LEU A 505 -4.39 29.90 -0.91
CA LEU A 505 -5.00 30.74 0.10
C LEU A 505 -4.05 31.12 1.25
N ALA A 506 -2.76 30.78 1.16
CA ALA A 506 -1.79 30.98 2.24
C ALA A 506 -1.73 32.44 2.71
N ALA A 507 -1.61 33.39 1.78
CA ALA A 507 -1.60 34.83 2.09
C ALA A 507 -2.96 35.35 2.59
N ALA A 508 -4.06 34.77 2.11
CA ALA A 508 -5.41 35.20 2.48
C ALA A 508 -5.89 34.61 3.82
N ARG A 509 -5.23 33.55 4.33
CA ARG A 509 -5.61 32.80 5.54
C ARG A 509 -4.39 32.44 6.40
N PRO A 510 -3.57 33.41 6.83
CA PRO A 510 -2.31 33.14 7.55
C PRO A 510 -2.52 32.39 8.88
N GLN A 511 -3.63 32.62 9.57
CA GLN A 511 -3.95 31.91 10.83
C GLN A 511 -4.24 30.42 10.61
N VAL A 512 -4.87 30.07 9.48
CA VAL A 512 -5.14 28.67 9.13
C VAL A 512 -3.83 27.98 8.75
N LEU A 513 -3.00 28.66 7.95
CA LEU A 513 -1.66 28.19 7.58
C LEU A 513 -0.83 27.88 8.83
N GLN A 514 -0.72 28.83 9.75
CA GLN A 514 0.01 28.67 11.01
C GLN A 514 -0.51 27.50 11.86
N SER A 515 -1.83 27.30 11.94
CA SER A 515 -2.41 26.17 12.67
C SER A 515 -2.02 24.79 12.10
N LEU A 516 -1.81 24.71 10.78
CA LEU A 516 -1.34 23.49 10.11
C LEU A 516 0.18 23.31 10.26
N GLU A 517 0.95 24.39 10.30
CA GLU A 517 2.39 24.34 10.61
C GLU A 517 2.64 23.84 12.03
N GLU A 518 1.85 24.31 13.00
CA GLU A 518 1.88 23.80 14.38
C GLU A 518 1.48 22.32 14.45
N ALA A 519 0.58 21.88 13.56
CA ALA A 519 0.20 20.47 13.41
C ALA A 519 1.37 19.61 12.93
N LEU A 520 2.01 20.04 11.84
CA LEU A 520 3.21 19.39 11.31
C LEU A 520 4.32 19.36 12.36
N GLY A 521 4.49 20.42 13.13
CA GLY A 521 5.43 20.48 14.25
C GLY A 521 5.13 19.44 15.33
N ARG A 522 3.87 19.03 15.55
CA ARG A 522 3.52 17.93 16.46
C ARG A 522 3.94 16.57 15.90
N TYR A 523 3.67 16.31 14.61
CA TYR A 523 4.11 15.07 13.98
C TYR A 523 5.63 14.96 13.98
N ARG A 524 6.36 16.02 13.61
CA ARG A 524 7.84 16.05 13.62
C ARG A 524 8.45 15.58 14.94
N ARG A 525 7.78 15.81 16.08
CA ARG A 525 8.27 15.40 17.41
C ARG A 525 8.15 13.90 17.70
N THR A 526 7.32 13.17 16.95
CA THR A 526 7.09 11.74 17.13
C THR A 526 7.63 10.89 15.98
N MET A 527 8.19 11.51 14.94
CA MET A 527 8.74 10.81 13.79
C MET A 527 9.97 9.97 14.15
N LEU A 528 10.06 8.80 13.56
CA LEU A 528 11.30 8.04 13.47
C LEU A 528 12.15 8.57 12.31
N PRO A 529 13.48 8.50 12.37
CA PRO A 529 14.32 8.79 11.21
C PRO A 529 14.05 7.78 10.06
N PRO A 530 14.28 8.18 8.79
CA PRO A 530 14.16 7.24 7.67
C PRO A 530 15.10 6.04 7.84
N ARG A 531 14.64 4.85 7.46
CA ARG A 531 15.38 3.59 7.65
C ARG A 531 16.20 3.13 6.46
N ASN A 532 16.11 3.83 5.33
CA ASN A 532 16.81 3.48 4.11
C ASN A 532 18.30 3.28 4.40
N VAL A 533 18.86 2.21 3.87
CA VAL A 533 20.29 1.89 3.95
C VAL A 533 20.84 1.68 2.54
N PRO A 534 22.15 1.88 2.31
CA PRO A 534 22.75 1.64 1.01
C PRO A 534 22.55 0.20 0.51
N THR A 535 22.59 0.05 -0.81
CA THR A 535 22.53 -1.24 -1.51
C THR A 535 23.65 -2.19 -1.06
N ASP A 536 23.35 -3.48 -0.96
CA ASP A 536 24.28 -4.55 -0.62
C ASP A 536 24.69 -5.34 -1.88
N PRO A 537 25.99 -5.37 -2.26
CA PRO A 537 26.48 -6.16 -3.38
C PRO A 537 26.18 -7.66 -3.28
N LEU A 538 26.02 -8.21 -2.07
CA LEU A 538 25.68 -9.61 -1.88
C LEU A 538 24.24 -9.93 -2.31
N ALA A 539 23.40 -8.91 -2.53
CA ALA A 539 22.06 -9.09 -3.07
C ALA A 539 22.06 -9.52 -4.54
N ASP A 540 23.20 -9.46 -5.25
CA ASP A 540 23.28 -9.76 -6.68
C ASP A 540 22.72 -11.17 -6.97
N PRO A 541 21.63 -11.28 -7.77
CA PRO A 541 21.05 -12.58 -8.13
C PRO A 541 22.04 -13.54 -8.80
N ALA A 542 23.14 -13.06 -9.37
CA ALA A 542 24.22 -13.90 -9.89
C ALA A 542 24.84 -14.83 -8.82
N HIS A 543 24.76 -14.46 -7.54
CA HIS A 543 25.17 -15.30 -6.41
C HIS A 543 24.11 -16.34 -6.01
N TRP A 544 22.87 -16.17 -6.46
CA TRP A 544 21.68 -16.88 -5.95
C TRP A 544 20.86 -17.52 -7.08
N ASN A 545 21.55 -18.23 -7.98
CA ASN A 545 20.94 -18.95 -9.11
C ASN A 545 20.04 -18.06 -9.99
N GLY A 546 20.44 -16.80 -10.17
CA GLY A 546 19.69 -15.82 -10.96
C GLY A 546 18.37 -15.40 -10.32
N THR A 547 18.22 -15.49 -9.00
CA THR A 547 16.99 -15.11 -8.28
C THR A 547 17.23 -14.03 -7.23
N TRP A 548 16.26 -13.13 -7.08
CA TRP A 548 16.22 -12.21 -5.94
C TRP A 548 15.78 -12.98 -4.71
N THR A 549 16.67 -13.21 -3.74
CA THR A 549 16.43 -14.07 -2.57
C THR A 549 16.67 -13.35 -1.24
N ASN A 550 16.42 -14.00 -0.10
CA ASN A 550 16.79 -13.51 1.22
C ASN A 550 18.30 -13.74 1.48
N TRP A 551 19.15 -13.02 0.74
CA TRP A 551 20.60 -13.27 0.67
C TRP A 551 21.30 -13.25 2.03
N CYS A 552 20.84 -12.42 2.99
CA CYS A 552 21.42 -12.42 4.32
C CYS A 552 21.13 -13.72 5.09
N SER A 553 19.91 -14.26 4.98
CA SER A 553 19.57 -15.54 5.63
C SER A 553 20.28 -16.71 4.96
N GLU A 554 20.40 -16.71 3.64
CA GLU A 554 21.16 -17.72 2.91
C GLU A 554 22.65 -17.68 3.28
N GLN A 555 23.23 -16.49 3.42
CA GLN A 555 24.60 -16.32 3.88
C GLN A 555 24.81 -16.87 5.30
N ASP A 556 23.89 -16.55 6.23
CA ASP A 556 23.94 -17.08 7.60
C ASP A 556 23.91 -18.63 7.59
N ASP A 557 23.09 -19.24 6.73
CA ASP A 557 23.01 -20.71 6.57
C ASP A 557 24.32 -21.30 5.98
N VAL A 558 24.95 -20.62 5.01
CA VAL A 558 26.26 -21.02 4.46
C VAL A 558 27.34 -20.94 5.53
N ASP A 559 27.39 -19.86 6.30
CA ASP A 559 28.39 -19.64 7.34
C ASP A 559 28.24 -20.66 8.47
N LEU A 560 27.02 -20.95 8.92
CA LEU A 560 26.74 -22.02 9.89
C LEU A 560 27.10 -23.40 9.34
N GLY A 561 26.79 -23.66 8.06
CA GLY A 561 27.17 -24.89 7.36
C GLY A 561 28.68 -25.09 7.26
N ALA A 562 29.45 -24.01 7.12
CA ALA A 562 30.91 -24.01 7.12
C ALA A 562 31.50 -24.23 8.53
N LEU A 563 30.78 -23.85 9.59
CA LEU A 563 31.17 -24.07 10.99
C LEU A 563 30.84 -25.48 11.51
N GLY A 564 30.06 -26.28 10.77
CA GLY A 564 29.86 -27.71 11.03
C GLY A 564 28.86 -28.08 12.14
N GLU A 565 28.07 -27.13 12.64
CA GLU A 565 27.03 -27.39 13.64
C GLU A 565 25.71 -27.79 12.96
N ARG A 566 25.34 -29.07 13.04
CA ARG A 566 24.06 -29.62 12.54
C ARG A 566 23.35 -30.39 13.65
N ASP A 567 22.01 -30.35 13.67
CA ASP A 567 21.19 -31.21 14.53
C ASP A 567 21.08 -32.64 13.93
N ASP A 568 20.46 -33.55 14.71
CA ASP A 568 20.24 -34.95 14.32
C ASP A 568 19.36 -35.11 13.06
N ASP A 569 18.69 -34.03 12.60
CA ASP A 569 17.90 -33.98 11.37
C ASP A 569 18.64 -33.27 10.20
N GLY A 570 19.92 -32.93 10.39
CA GLY A 570 20.78 -32.35 9.34
C GLY A 570 20.57 -30.86 9.08
N ARG A 571 19.80 -30.16 9.92
CA ARG A 571 19.55 -28.72 9.87
C ARG A 571 20.63 -27.96 10.63
N ALA A 572 20.98 -26.77 10.16
CA ALA A 572 21.90 -25.89 10.89
C ALA A 572 21.27 -25.46 12.22
N VAL A 573 22.03 -25.52 13.31
CA VAL A 573 21.57 -25.13 14.66
C VAL A 573 22.29 -23.85 15.05
N ALA A 574 21.54 -22.79 15.37
CA ALA A 574 22.13 -21.61 16.00
C ALA A 574 22.53 -21.95 17.45
N PRO A 575 23.63 -21.39 17.98
CA PRO A 575 24.02 -21.64 19.37
C PRO A 575 22.96 -21.07 20.32
N LEU A 576 22.33 -21.94 21.11
CA LEU A 576 21.39 -21.55 22.16
C LEU A 576 22.12 -20.68 23.21
N PHE A 577 21.86 -19.38 23.22
CA PHE A 577 22.01 -18.60 24.44
C PHE A 577 20.87 -18.95 25.39
N ALA A 578 21.13 -19.92 26.28
CA ALA A 578 20.21 -20.29 27.34
C ALA A 578 20.03 -19.12 28.32
N ALA A 579 18.89 -18.42 28.23
CA ALA A 579 18.41 -17.55 29.29
C ALA A 579 17.83 -18.42 30.42
N THR A 580 18.59 -18.63 31.49
CA THR A 580 18.05 -19.19 32.74
C THR A 580 17.30 -18.12 33.52
N PRO A 581 16.05 -18.34 33.96
CA PRO A 581 15.30 -17.37 34.74
C PRO A 581 15.57 -17.50 36.24
N GLY A 582 15.84 -16.37 36.90
CA GLY A 582 15.55 -16.13 38.31
C GLY A 582 16.68 -16.41 39.31
N LEU A 583 17.26 -15.33 39.86
CA LEU A 583 17.52 -15.13 41.29
C LEU A 583 18.12 -13.73 41.54
N GLY A 584 17.40 -12.92 42.34
CA GLY A 584 17.95 -12.09 43.42
C GLY A 584 18.82 -10.87 43.10
N VAL A 585 18.29 -9.69 43.41
CA VAL A 585 19.02 -8.43 43.62
C VAL A 585 20.04 -8.58 44.75
N SER A 586 21.33 -8.36 44.47
CA SER A 586 22.28 -7.50 45.21
C SER A 586 23.74 -7.97 45.07
N THR A 587 24.64 -6.99 45.03
CA THR A 587 26.11 -7.08 45.10
C THR A 587 26.85 -7.59 43.85
N PHE A 588 27.30 -6.65 43.00
CA PHE A 588 28.63 -6.71 42.38
C PHE A 588 29.14 -5.28 42.12
N THR A 589 29.70 -4.70 43.18
CA THR A 589 30.75 -3.68 43.09
C THR A 589 32.10 -4.40 43.05
N ALA A 590 33.04 -3.85 42.27
CA ALA A 590 34.48 -4.15 42.21
C ALA A 590 34.97 -5.31 41.31
N MET A 591 35.27 -4.98 40.05
CA MET A 591 36.51 -5.29 39.29
C MET A 591 36.28 -4.84 37.83
N SER A 592 37.10 -4.06 37.14
CA SER A 592 38.41 -3.49 37.44
C SER A 592 38.58 -2.15 36.69
N LEU A 593 39.06 -1.13 37.39
CA LEU A 593 39.50 0.17 36.88
C LEU A 593 40.89 0.09 36.19
N ALA A 594 41.41 -1.11 35.94
CA ALA A 594 42.77 -1.32 35.42
C ALA A 594 42.87 -1.17 33.88
N THR A 595 41.78 -1.38 33.15
CA THR A 595 41.78 -1.28 31.68
C THR A 595 41.55 0.15 31.18
N VAL A 596 40.88 0.99 31.97
CA VAL A 596 40.61 2.39 31.61
C VAL A 596 41.82 3.29 31.94
N ALA A 597 42.60 2.95 32.97
CA ALA A 597 43.84 3.67 33.30
C ALA A 597 45.00 3.39 32.31
N ALA A 598 45.04 2.20 31.68
CA ALA A 598 46.07 1.85 30.71
C ALA A 598 45.89 2.55 29.35
N VAL A 599 44.64 2.87 28.96
CA VAL A 599 44.34 3.59 27.72
C VAL A 599 44.53 5.10 27.89
N LEU A 600 44.28 5.65 29.08
CA LEU A 600 44.51 7.07 29.39
C LEU A 600 45.97 7.42 29.73
N ALA A 601 46.80 6.45 30.14
CA ALA A 601 48.23 6.67 30.37
C ALA A 601 49.07 6.61 29.08
N ALA A 602 48.57 5.96 28.02
CA ALA A 602 49.24 5.91 26.71
C ALA A 602 49.09 7.19 25.87
N SER A 603 48.17 8.10 26.24
CA SER A 603 47.93 9.35 25.51
C SER A 603 48.68 10.59 26.06
N LEU A 604 49.55 10.43 27.07
CA LEU A 604 50.20 11.56 27.76
C LEU A 604 51.74 11.56 27.72
N ALA A 605 52.39 10.72 26.91
CA ALA A 605 53.85 10.53 26.97
C ALA A 605 54.68 11.00 25.77
N ASN A 606 54.14 11.72 24.76
CA ASN A 606 55.01 12.26 23.70
C ASN A 606 54.50 13.55 23.01
N PRO A 607 54.95 14.76 23.42
CA PRO A 607 54.48 16.04 22.88
C PRO A 607 55.26 16.53 21.64
N SER A 608 55.68 15.62 20.74
CA SER A 608 56.38 15.97 19.50
C SER A 608 55.82 15.36 18.22
N ALA A 609 54.65 14.71 18.28
CA ALA A 609 53.97 14.12 17.13
C ALA A 609 52.72 14.91 16.67
N PHE A 610 52.70 16.23 16.87
CA PHE A 610 51.55 17.10 16.53
C PHE A 610 51.84 18.15 15.43
N THR A 611 52.99 18.06 14.75
CA THR A 611 53.37 18.98 13.65
C THR A 611 53.82 18.26 12.38
N ALA A 612 53.29 17.06 12.12
CA ALA A 612 53.55 16.32 10.88
C ALA A 612 52.32 15.58 10.30
N PHE A 613 51.09 16.00 10.62
CA PHE A 613 49.88 15.39 10.04
C PHE A 613 48.84 16.39 9.49
N THR A 614 49.23 17.65 9.30
CA THR A 614 48.37 18.71 8.71
C THR A 614 48.95 19.33 7.42
N ALA A 615 49.82 18.62 6.70
CA ALA A 615 50.41 19.14 5.46
C ALA A 615 50.60 18.12 4.32
N ALA A 616 49.91 16.97 4.34
CA ALA A 616 50.02 15.98 3.25
C ALA A 616 48.73 15.19 3.02
N SER A 617 47.75 15.83 2.38
CA SER A 617 46.70 15.14 1.59
C SER A 617 45.84 16.09 0.74
N LEU A 618 46.03 17.41 0.81
CA LEU A 618 45.35 18.41 -0.02
C LEU A 618 46.14 18.85 -1.26
N ALA A 619 46.68 17.90 -2.02
CA ALA A 619 47.17 18.11 -3.38
C ALA A 619 47.25 16.74 -4.11
N PRO A 620 46.15 16.30 -4.74
CA PRO A 620 45.98 16.67 -6.15
C PRO A 620 44.49 16.82 -6.56
N TRP A 621 43.85 17.96 -6.31
CA TRP A 621 42.56 18.31 -6.95
C TRP A 621 42.36 19.80 -7.24
N VAL A 622 43.38 20.65 -7.04
CA VAL A 622 43.30 22.12 -7.24
C VAL A 622 44.04 22.61 -8.49
N GLN A 623 44.38 21.73 -9.44
CA GLN A 623 44.86 22.13 -10.77
C GLN A 623 43.99 21.54 -11.89
N ARG A 624 42.69 21.89 -11.93
CA ARG A 624 41.92 21.77 -13.19
C ARG A 624 40.70 22.67 -13.37
N LEU A 625 40.52 23.73 -12.59
CA LEU A 625 39.48 24.73 -12.88
C LEU A 625 39.93 26.13 -12.41
N LYS A 626 40.66 26.84 -13.27
CA LYS A 626 40.55 28.30 -13.57
C LYS A 626 41.78 28.83 -14.34
N ALA A 627 41.70 28.79 -15.66
CA ALA A 627 42.28 29.80 -16.56
C ALA A 627 41.49 29.79 -17.88
N GLN A 628 40.74 30.88 -18.06
CA GLN A 628 39.96 31.42 -19.19
C GLN A 628 40.81 31.62 -20.50
N PRO A 629 40.29 32.11 -21.67
CA PRO A 629 39.17 33.04 -21.85
C PRO A 629 38.30 32.88 -23.12
N ALA A 630 37.35 33.81 -23.22
CA ALA A 630 36.39 34.03 -24.28
C ALA A 630 36.93 34.80 -25.51
N GLN A 631 36.23 34.62 -26.65
CA GLN A 631 35.99 35.51 -27.80
C GLN A 631 37.15 35.85 -28.78
N PRO A 632 36.90 36.38 -30.02
CA PRO A 632 35.64 36.81 -30.67
C PRO A 632 35.42 36.34 -32.15
N GLN A 633 34.15 36.27 -32.60
CA GLN A 633 33.54 37.12 -33.64
C GLN A 633 32.06 36.78 -33.82
#